data_AF-A0A2U2Z9V1-F1
#
_entry.id   AF-A0A2U2Z9V1-F1
#
_cell.length_a   1.000
_cell.length_b   1.000
_cell.length_c   1.000
_cell.angle_alpha   90.00
_cell.angle_beta   90.00
_cell.angle_gamma   90.00
#
_symmetry.space_group_name_H-M   'P 1'
#
loop_
_entity.id
_entity.type
_entity.pdbx_description
1 polymer ?
#
loop_
_entity_poly.entity_id
_entity_poly.type
_entity_poly.pdbx_seq_one_letter_code
_entity_poly.pdbx_strand_id
1 'polypeptide(L)'
;MPSPRARTRPAVVLLLASALAVVGLGPAAAPAAAATVPVGSGSYSDTRPPGTSGPTTNTGTPVTPKLTAAARNRPVPTNDWWSSLAFQRYGDNPYSTPMYGHPLTYQATAGGLDVGYPATPAIVGDGRQYEYAHKRDLTIGLTGLNSPDTKADDWSDWTVTPQWSDGARTLRTTIGHGSPFVYAKGSGGNAQITTAGAPTVFADQGNVLGITVAGHHYALFAPTGSDWNVAGSTVTAGLGSKDYFSVAVLPSTGALATFKKYAYSFVTDSKVTWSYTGGTVRATYTLTTEAKEGTERGTLQALYRHQWLNTTDPLTSYTYVSPRGTMKVRESASFTTSQKAAAVLPALPKSNGVDAARLRGYLNEVVNAADPFSGATDTYWTGKALGRLAQLVPVADQIGETGIRDRLLGLMKGRLQDWFTAGGANEFSYDKDWKTLTGYPASYGSDTELNDHHFHYGYYVYAAAIVAQYDQGWAADSAWGGMVKTLVRDTANPSRTDTAFPFLRGFDVYAGHSWASGHQGFAAGNNQESSSESTNLSAALVLWGSATGDTSLRDLGTFLLTTESESIAQYWFDADEQVFPSSFGHDTVGMVWGSGAAYATWWTANPEEIHGINVLPVTGGSLHLGGEKAAIRRNIAEMERENDGPAVEWRDILWEFQSFADPGAAKAKWDAGHAGYTPEQGESKAHTYHWINTLDALGAPDAAVTGDIPTSAVFTKGSTRTYAAHNHGATARTVTFSDGKTLSVPARSTATGTGTGSGDPDPDPEPEPPTGNTFQLRSGGALTTATGGTAGSDTIASAGGANHDGTPYQPLVYEVRGINGTLTPGAQTAFRLQVDAGSTVGLGQQARISYDFTGDGAFDRTETYHYFATDPVTGWEEYTQARGLKAPTGTPGDLNGGTVRLEVWSAIGNGTSKLQTGTDKSVLVIPYS
;
A
#
# COMPACT_ATOMS: atom_id res chain seq x y z
N MET A 1 -58.26 67.41 55.64
CA MET A 1 -57.64 68.70 55.31
C MET A 1 -56.17 68.44 54.96
N PRO A 2 -55.51 69.19 54.07
CA PRO A 2 -55.80 69.41 52.65
C PRO A 2 -54.54 69.23 51.73
N SER A 3 -54.74 69.30 50.40
CA SER A 3 -53.73 69.60 49.34
C SER A 3 -52.90 70.90 49.63
N PRO A 4 -51.94 71.43 48.80
CA PRO A 4 -51.57 71.17 47.39
C PRO A 4 -50.08 71.42 46.93
N ARG A 5 -49.83 71.26 45.62
CA ARG A 5 -48.96 72.07 44.69
C ARG A 5 -47.51 72.53 45.05
N ALA A 6 -46.57 72.05 44.21
CA ALA A 6 -45.70 72.80 43.27
C ALA A 6 -44.38 73.51 43.71
N ARG A 7 -43.41 73.46 42.76
CA ARG A 7 -42.25 74.37 42.48
C ARG A 7 -40.99 74.15 43.35
N THR A 8 -39.72 74.19 42.87
CA THR A 8 -39.09 74.85 41.70
C THR A 8 -37.65 74.32 41.50
N ARG A 9 -37.14 74.29 40.26
CA ARG A 9 -35.71 74.14 39.86
C ARG A 9 -34.93 75.46 40.05
N PRO A 10 -33.57 75.46 40.03
CA PRO A 10 -32.78 75.63 38.78
C PRO A 10 -31.57 74.65 38.72
N ALA A 11 -31.04 74.08 37.63
CA ALA A 11 -30.75 74.47 36.23
C ALA A 11 -29.61 75.49 36.06
N VAL A 12 -28.54 75.06 35.36
CA VAL A 12 -27.49 75.75 34.54
C VAL A 12 -26.14 75.04 34.77
N VAL A 13 -25.46 74.31 33.85
CA VAL A 13 -25.12 74.39 32.40
C VAL A 13 -23.68 74.87 32.17
N LEU A 14 -22.88 74.08 31.44
CA LEU A 14 -21.92 74.46 30.37
C LEU A 14 -21.35 73.16 29.74
N LEU A 15 -21.83 72.67 28.59
CA LEU A 15 -21.50 73.00 27.19
C LEU A 15 -20.18 72.40 26.67
N LEU A 16 -20.26 71.49 25.68
CA LEU A 16 -19.64 71.68 24.36
C LEU A 16 -20.14 70.67 23.29
N ALA A 17 -20.83 71.26 22.30
CA ALA A 17 -20.90 70.96 20.86
C ALA A 17 -21.18 69.53 20.36
N SER A 18 -22.44 69.33 19.94
CA SER A 18 -22.89 68.32 18.98
C SER A 18 -22.77 68.86 17.54
N ALA A 19 -22.01 68.14 16.70
CA ALA A 19 -22.04 68.29 15.25
C ALA A 19 -22.80 67.09 14.65
N LEU A 20 -23.85 67.39 13.88
CA LEU A 20 -24.54 66.41 13.03
C LEU A 20 -23.58 65.94 11.93
N ALA A 21 -23.38 64.62 11.84
CA ALA A 21 -23.04 63.96 10.58
C ALA A 21 -24.09 62.87 10.35
N VAL A 22 -24.86 63.05 9.28
CA VAL A 22 -25.73 62.03 8.70
C VAL A 22 -24.83 60.87 8.28
N VAL A 23 -24.80 59.78 9.05
CA VAL A 23 -24.22 58.52 8.60
C VAL A 23 -25.30 57.86 7.75
N GLY A 24 -25.10 57.89 6.44
CA GLY A 24 -25.92 57.16 5.50
C GLY A 24 -25.98 55.68 5.90
N LEU A 25 -27.20 55.17 6.06
CA LEU A 25 -27.49 53.76 5.86
C LEU A 25 -27.16 53.45 4.39
N GLY A 26 -25.89 53.16 4.11
CA GLY A 26 -25.51 52.51 2.87
C GLY A 26 -26.25 51.16 2.80
N PRO A 27 -26.61 50.69 1.59
CA PRO A 27 -27.18 49.36 1.44
C PRO A 27 -26.24 48.37 2.13
N ALA A 28 -26.79 47.51 3.00
CA ALA A 28 -26.06 46.35 3.49
C ALA A 28 -25.41 45.68 2.27
N ALA A 29 -24.08 45.54 2.29
CA ALA A 29 -23.38 44.87 1.22
C ALA A 29 -24.08 43.51 1.03
N ALA A 30 -24.58 43.26 -0.17
CA ALA A 30 -25.07 41.93 -0.52
C ALA A 30 -23.94 40.93 -0.18
N PRO A 31 -24.25 39.75 0.40
CA PRO A 31 -23.24 38.72 0.57
C PRO A 31 -22.51 38.55 -0.77
N ALA A 32 -21.18 38.57 -0.75
CA ALA A 32 -20.39 38.41 -1.95
C ALA A 32 -20.85 37.13 -2.66
N ALA A 33 -21.18 37.25 -3.95
CA ALA A 33 -21.55 36.08 -4.75
C ALA A 33 -20.39 35.07 -4.73
N ALA A 34 -20.71 33.77 -4.65
CA ALA A 34 -19.72 32.70 -4.74
C ALA A 34 -18.81 32.93 -5.95
N ALA A 35 -17.50 32.95 -5.75
CA ALA A 35 -16.59 33.11 -6.86
C ALA A 35 -16.40 31.75 -7.53
N THR A 36 -16.70 31.70 -8.83
CA THR A 36 -16.30 30.58 -9.67
C THR A 36 -14.80 30.66 -9.93
N VAL A 37 -14.06 29.64 -9.50
CA VAL A 37 -12.61 29.53 -9.74
C VAL A 37 -12.39 28.70 -11.00
N PRO A 38 -11.90 29.30 -12.11
CA PRO A 38 -11.69 28.57 -13.36
C PRO A 38 -10.48 27.64 -13.28
N VAL A 39 -10.61 26.45 -13.85
CA VAL A 39 -9.56 25.44 -13.98
C VAL A 39 -9.64 24.81 -15.38
N GLY A 40 -8.83 25.32 -16.30
CA GLY A 40 -8.93 24.95 -17.71
C GLY A 40 -10.30 25.36 -18.28
N SER A 41 -11.02 24.41 -18.85
CA SER A 41 -12.41 24.60 -19.33
C SER A 41 -13.47 24.35 -18.26
N GLY A 42 -13.08 23.86 -17.08
CA GLY A 42 -13.96 23.65 -15.94
C GLY A 42 -13.81 24.71 -14.85
N SER A 43 -14.44 24.46 -13.72
CA SER A 43 -14.38 25.31 -12.53
C SER A 43 -14.85 24.60 -11.26
N TYR A 44 -14.51 25.18 -10.11
CA TYR A 44 -15.12 24.87 -8.81
C TYR A 44 -15.59 26.17 -8.14
N SER A 45 -16.51 26.08 -7.17
CA SER A 45 -16.94 27.24 -6.37
C SER A 45 -16.07 27.40 -5.11
N ASP A 46 -15.81 28.63 -4.68
CA ASP A 46 -15.08 28.91 -3.41
C ASP A 46 -16.00 29.06 -2.18
N THR A 47 -17.31 28.91 -2.42
CA THR A 47 -18.38 29.00 -1.43
C THR A 47 -19.33 27.85 -1.69
N ARG A 48 -19.70 27.14 -0.62
CA ARG A 48 -20.61 25.99 -0.72
C ARG A 48 -21.96 26.38 -1.32
N PRO A 49 -22.61 25.48 -2.10
CA PRO A 49 -23.92 25.76 -2.67
C PRO A 49 -24.97 26.04 -1.58
N PRO A 50 -25.94 26.95 -1.82
CA PRO A 50 -26.98 27.24 -0.84
C PRO A 50 -27.75 26.00 -0.38
N GLY A 51 -27.96 25.86 0.93
CA GLY A 51 -28.69 24.73 1.52
C GLY A 51 -27.86 23.47 1.77
N THR A 52 -26.57 23.50 1.46
CA THR A 52 -25.63 22.39 1.76
C THR A 52 -24.88 22.61 3.07
N SER A 53 -24.30 21.53 3.61
CA SER A 53 -23.50 21.55 4.83
C SER A 53 -22.02 21.31 4.52
N GLY A 54 -21.15 21.85 5.37
CA GLY A 54 -19.73 21.45 5.41
C GLY A 54 -19.46 20.62 6.66
N PRO A 55 -18.20 20.46 7.09
CA PRO A 55 -17.86 19.66 8.26
C PRO A 55 -18.59 20.08 9.53
N THR A 56 -19.17 19.10 10.23
CA THR A 56 -19.94 19.32 11.47
C THR A 56 -19.63 18.28 12.56
N THR A 57 -19.92 18.65 13.80
CA THR A 57 -20.08 17.70 14.92
C THR A 57 -21.19 16.68 14.65
N ASN A 58 -21.26 15.61 15.44
CA ASN A 58 -22.34 14.63 15.43
C ASN A 58 -23.73 15.21 15.73
N THR A 59 -23.81 16.46 16.21
CA THR A 59 -25.05 17.20 16.43
C THR A 59 -25.29 18.31 15.41
N GLY A 60 -24.55 18.31 14.29
CA GLY A 60 -24.74 19.25 13.17
C GLY A 60 -24.17 20.67 13.40
N THR A 61 -23.40 20.89 14.47
CA THR A 61 -22.71 22.18 14.68
C THR A 61 -21.48 22.28 13.77
N PRO A 62 -21.29 23.36 12.99
CA PRO A 62 -20.11 23.54 12.13
C PRO A 62 -18.79 23.48 12.90
N VAL A 63 -17.77 22.86 12.30
CA VAL A 63 -16.43 22.76 12.89
C VAL A 63 -15.36 23.24 11.93
N THR A 64 -14.26 23.74 12.50
CA THR A 64 -13.03 24.07 11.79
C THR A 64 -11.87 23.26 12.37
N PRO A 65 -10.75 23.10 11.65
CA PRO A 65 -9.62 22.34 12.15
C PRO A 65 -9.05 22.88 13.47
N LYS A 66 -8.85 21.99 14.46
CA LYS A 66 -8.19 22.29 15.75
C LYS A 66 -6.67 22.36 15.60
N LEU A 67 -6.19 23.47 15.06
CA LEU A 67 -4.76 23.71 14.80
C LEU A 67 -4.16 24.78 15.71
N THR A 68 -2.88 24.65 16.05
CA THR A 68 -2.16 25.75 16.71
C THR A 68 -1.86 26.88 15.72
N ALA A 69 -1.41 28.03 16.23
CA ALA A 69 -1.05 29.17 15.39
C ALA A 69 0.07 28.85 14.38
N ALA A 70 0.98 27.92 14.72
CA ALA A 70 2.06 27.48 13.84
C ALA A 70 1.54 26.62 12.67
N ALA A 71 0.51 25.81 12.92
CA ALA A 71 -0.06 24.88 11.93
C ALA A 71 -1.20 25.46 11.08
N ARG A 72 -1.86 26.55 11.51
CA ARG A 72 -3.14 27.04 10.95
C ARG A 72 -3.20 27.24 9.42
N ASN A 73 -2.05 27.45 8.77
CA ASN A 73 -1.99 27.69 7.32
C ASN A 73 -1.62 26.45 6.51
N ARG A 74 -1.21 25.36 7.17
CA ARG A 74 -0.86 24.10 6.53
C ARG A 74 -2.14 23.29 6.25
N PRO A 75 -2.29 22.69 5.07
CA PRO A 75 -3.34 21.70 4.85
C PRO A 75 -3.17 20.53 5.81
N VAL A 76 -4.14 20.37 6.70
CA VAL A 76 -4.16 19.26 7.66
C VAL A 76 -4.73 18.02 6.95
N PRO A 77 -4.08 16.86 7.05
CA PRO A 77 -4.68 15.59 6.67
C PRO A 77 -5.98 15.37 7.42
N THR A 78 -6.98 14.91 6.69
CA THR A 78 -8.21 14.31 7.20
C THR A 78 -8.16 12.86 6.75
N ASN A 79 -8.94 11.95 7.36
CA ASN A 79 -8.87 10.54 6.98
C ASN A 79 -7.52 9.91 7.34
N ASP A 80 -7.10 10.09 8.59
CA ASP A 80 -5.84 9.60 9.14
C ASP A 80 -6.09 8.97 10.52
N TRP A 81 -5.14 8.18 11.04
CA TRP A 81 -5.26 7.48 12.33
C TRP A 81 -5.35 8.43 13.55
N TRP A 82 -5.00 9.71 13.34
CA TRP A 82 -4.99 10.77 14.35
C TRP A 82 -5.96 11.92 14.07
N SER A 83 -6.84 11.81 13.05
CA SER A 83 -7.68 12.94 12.61
C SER A 83 -8.59 13.51 13.70
N SER A 84 -8.91 12.77 14.77
CA SER A 84 -9.71 13.29 15.88
C SER A 84 -9.03 14.42 16.69
N LEU A 85 -7.71 14.58 16.55
CA LEU A 85 -6.98 15.74 17.06
C LEU A 85 -7.32 17.02 16.29
N ALA A 86 -7.57 16.92 14.99
CA ALA A 86 -7.87 18.06 14.13
C ALA A 86 -9.39 18.25 13.96
N PHE A 87 -10.17 17.17 13.95
CA PHE A 87 -11.61 17.16 13.75
C PHE A 87 -12.34 16.87 15.05
N GLN A 88 -13.06 17.86 15.57
CA GLN A 88 -13.91 17.69 16.75
C GLN A 88 -15.27 17.08 16.35
N ARG A 89 -15.35 15.75 16.27
CA ARG A 89 -16.62 15.07 15.97
C ARG A 89 -17.67 15.27 17.06
N TYR A 90 -17.25 15.28 18.32
CA TYR A 90 -18.14 15.37 19.48
C TYR A 90 -17.96 16.71 20.19
N GLY A 91 -19.05 17.49 20.28
CA GLY A 91 -19.01 18.84 20.86
C GLY A 91 -18.58 18.89 22.34
N ASP A 92 -18.78 17.79 23.07
CA ASP A 92 -18.43 17.59 24.47
C ASP A 92 -17.02 16.99 24.67
N ASN A 93 -16.33 16.59 23.60
CA ASN A 93 -14.94 16.12 23.66
C ASN A 93 -14.01 17.07 22.88
N PRO A 94 -13.37 18.06 23.56
CA PRO A 94 -12.44 18.99 22.92
C PRO A 94 -11.05 18.37 22.64
N TYR A 95 -10.82 17.10 23.01
CA TYR A 95 -9.51 16.44 22.94
C TYR A 95 -9.42 15.50 21.73
N SER A 96 -9.29 14.18 21.92
CA SER A 96 -9.31 13.17 20.87
C SER A 96 -10.19 11.98 21.27
N THR A 97 -10.56 11.17 20.29
CA THR A 97 -10.93 9.76 20.51
C THR A 97 -9.65 8.91 20.56
N PRO A 98 -9.72 7.61 20.92
CA PRO A 98 -8.55 6.73 20.86
C PRO A 98 -7.90 6.70 19.48
N MET A 99 -6.59 6.87 19.42
CA MET A 99 -5.74 6.85 18.21
C MET A 99 -4.78 5.66 18.27
N TYR A 100 -4.54 5.01 17.14
CA TYR A 100 -3.84 3.71 17.09
C TYR A 100 -2.56 3.81 16.25
N GLY A 101 -1.47 4.28 16.85
CA GLY A 101 -0.19 4.48 16.17
C GLY A 101 0.81 3.33 16.34
N HIS A 102 0.35 2.07 16.36
CA HIS A 102 1.05 0.88 16.89
C HIS A 102 2.60 0.87 16.91
N PRO A 103 3.22 0.31 17.97
CA PRO A 103 2.62 -0.57 18.99
C PRO A 103 1.77 0.17 20.02
N LEU A 104 1.99 1.47 20.19
CA LEU A 104 1.27 2.27 21.16
C LEU A 104 -0.11 2.72 20.65
N THR A 105 -1.04 2.85 21.59
CA THR A 105 -2.33 3.53 21.42
C THR A 105 -2.38 4.76 22.30
N TYR A 106 -3.16 5.76 21.89
CA TYR A 106 -3.12 7.09 22.48
C TYR A 106 -4.53 7.67 22.67
N GLN A 107 -4.72 8.53 23.67
CA GLN A 107 -5.91 9.38 23.76
C GLN A 107 -5.56 10.70 24.43
N ALA A 108 -5.91 11.83 23.81
CA ALA A 108 -5.70 13.14 24.40
C ALA A 108 -6.75 13.41 25.48
N THR A 109 -6.31 13.96 26.62
CA THR A 109 -7.16 14.36 27.74
C THR A 109 -6.73 15.74 28.27
N ALA A 110 -7.44 16.28 29.25
CA ALA A 110 -7.09 17.56 29.88
C ALA A 110 -5.68 17.58 30.48
N GLY A 111 -5.24 16.45 31.04
CA GLY A 111 -3.96 16.30 31.75
C GLY A 111 -2.76 15.96 30.86
N GLY A 112 -2.99 15.68 29.57
CA GLY A 112 -1.95 15.29 28.62
C GLY A 112 -2.36 14.12 27.74
N LEU A 113 -1.41 13.24 27.44
CA LEU A 113 -1.59 12.11 26.53
C LEU A 113 -1.70 10.79 27.30
N ASP A 114 -2.85 10.14 27.26
CA ASP A 114 -3.00 8.75 27.67
C ASP A 114 -2.30 7.85 26.66
N VAL A 115 -1.55 6.87 27.16
CA VAL A 115 -0.75 5.90 26.39
C VAL A 115 -1.05 4.50 26.88
N GLY A 116 -1.17 3.55 25.95
CA GLY A 116 -1.35 2.14 26.25
C GLY A 116 -0.73 1.21 25.21
N TYR A 117 -0.49 -0.04 25.59
CA TYR A 117 -0.04 -1.10 24.69
C TYR A 117 -0.97 -2.33 24.79
N PRO A 118 -2.17 -2.30 24.18
CA PRO A 118 -3.06 -3.45 24.20
C PRO A 118 -2.46 -4.59 23.37
N ALA A 119 -1.94 -5.62 24.05
CA ALA A 119 -1.29 -6.78 23.43
C ALA A 119 -2.17 -8.05 23.40
N THR A 120 -3.43 -7.95 23.85
CA THR A 120 -4.37 -9.08 23.89
C THR A 120 -5.66 -8.71 23.17
N PRO A 121 -6.10 -9.51 22.19
CA PRO A 121 -7.34 -9.26 21.48
C PRO A 121 -8.55 -9.58 22.37
N ALA A 122 -9.64 -8.84 22.17
CA ALA A 122 -10.98 -9.21 22.59
C ALA A 122 -11.82 -9.55 21.35
N ILE A 123 -12.60 -10.62 21.42
CA ILE A 123 -13.62 -10.93 20.42
C ILE A 123 -14.95 -10.33 20.89
N VAL A 124 -15.51 -9.43 20.09
CA VAL A 124 -16.71 -8.63 20.41
C VAL A 124 -17.71 -8.70 19.25
N GLY A 125 -18.88 -8.08 19.40
CA GLY A 125 -19.91 -8.07 18.36
C GLY A 125 -20.39 -9.46 17.97
N ASP A 126 -20.64 -10.33 18.95
CA ASP A 126 -21.10 -11.71 18.76
C ASP A 126 -20.17 -12.57 17.88
N GLY A 127 -18.86 -12.38 18.00
CA GLY A 127 -17.85 -13.11 17.22
C GLY A 127 -17.38 -12.38 15.98
N ARG A 128 -18.05 -11.28 15.59
CA ARG A 128 -17.84 -10.62 14.30
C ARG A 128 -16.78 -9.53 14.31
N GLN A 129 -16.16 -9.23 15.45
CA GLN A 129 -15.03 -8.30 15.49
C GLN A 129 -13.97 -8.79 16.46
N TYR A 130 -12.70 -8.63 16.10
CA TYR A 130 -11.60 -8.67 17.05
C TYR A 130 -11.04 -7.26 17.24
N GLU A 131 -10.69 -6.91 18.48
CA GLU A 131 -10.09 -5.61 18.78
C GLU A 131 -9.03 -5.67 19.89
N TYR A 132 -8.01 -4.85 19.74
CA TYR A 132 -7.03 -4.51 20.77
C TYR A 132 -7.35 -3.08 21.26
N ALA A 133 -8.51 -2.95 21.92
CA ALA A 133 -9.04 -1.64 22.32
C ALA A 133 -8.06 -0.86 23.19
N HIS A 134 -7.96 0.46 22.95
CA HIS A 134 -7.16 1.36 23.77
C HIS A 134 -7.50 1.22 25.26
N LYS A 135 -6.46 1.02 26.06
CA LYS A 135 -6.52 1.06 27.52
C LYS A 135 -5.35 1.89 28.02
N ARG A 136 -5.64 2.88 28.86
CA ARG A 136 -4.60 3.74 29.43
C ARG A 136 -3.75 2.97 30.44
N ASP A 137 -2.49 2.78 30.12
CA ASP A 137 -1.46 2.28 31.04
C ASP A 137 -0.84 3.44 31.84
N LEU A 138 -0.64 4.59 31.18
CA LEU A 138 -0.13 5.81 31.79
C LEU A 138 -0.59 7.07 31.04
N THR A 139 -0.55 8.23 31.72
CA THR A 139 -0.73 9.56 31.13
C THR A 139 0.60 10.32 31.16
N ILE A 140 1.06 10.81 30.01
CA ILE A 140 2.21 11.69 29.86
C ILE A 140 1.73 13.14 29.99
N GLY A 141 2.19 13.85 31.02
CA GLY A 141 1.72 15.20 31.35
C GLY A 141 2.77 16.08 32.02
N LEU A 142 2.31 17.23 32.54
CA LEU A 142 3.11 18.12 33.40
C LEU A 142 2.37 18.35 34.72
N THR A 143 3.11 18.57 35.80
CA THR A 143 2.51 18.82 37.12
C THR A 143 1.57 20.03 37.10
N GLY A 144 0.28 19.75 37.32
CA GLY A 144 -0.80 20.73 37.35
C GLY A 144 -1.37 21.12 35.99
N LEU A 145 -0.95 20.49 34.89
CA LEU A 145 -1.54 20.72 33.56
C LEU A 145 -3.02 20.37 33.56
N ASN A 146 -3.84 21.31 33.10
CA ASN A 146 -5.27 21.11 32.89
C ASN A 146 -5.73 21.93 31.68
N SER A 147 -5.47 21.41 30.48
CA SER A 147 -5.75 22.09 29.22
C SER A 147 -7.25 22.04 28.88
N PRO A 148 -7.85 23.12 28.38
CA PRO A 148 -9.25 23.12 27.93
C PRO A 148 -9.45 22.33 26.64
N ASP A 149 -8.41 22.17 25.81
CA ASP A 149 -8.44 21.47 24.54
C ASP A 149 -7.07 20.84 24.21
N THR A 150 -7.02 20.09 23.10
CA THR A 150 -5.78 19.66 22.43
C THR A 150 -5.85 20.05 20.96
N LYS A 151 -4.72 20.44 20.39
CA LYS A 151 -4.60 20.88 18.98
C LYS A 151 -3.44 20.19 18.29
N ALA A 152 -3.56 19.93 16.99
CA ALA A 152 -2.41 19.52 16.19
C ALA A 152 -1.46 20.72 15.99
N ASP A 153 -0.18 20.53 16.35
CA ASP A 153 0.86 21.57 16.27
C ASP A 153 1.83 21.35 15.10
N ASP A 154 2.15 20.08 14.82
CA ASP A 154 3.00 19.67 13.70
C ASP A 154 2.64 18.23 13.26
N TRP A 155 2.99 17.88 12.02
CA TRP A 155 2.85 16.54 11.46
C TRP A 155 3.74 16.38 10.23
N SER A 156 3.96 15.13 9.85
CA SER A 156 4.61 14.71 8.61
C SER A 156 3.92 13.43 8.11
N ASP A 157 4.57 12.60 7.30
CA ASP A 157 3.88 11.52 6.59
C ASP A 157 3.20 10.46 7.49
N TRP A 158 3.75 10.11 8.66
CA TRP A 158 3.13 9.17 9.61
C TRP A 158 3.37 9.52 11.08
N THR A 159 3.76 10.76 11.37
CA THR A 159 3.95 11.28 12.73
C THR A 159 3.18 12.56 12.94
N VAL A 160 2.70 12.79 14.17
CA VAL A 160 1.95 13.98 14.58
C VAL A 160 2.42 14.45 15.96
N THR A 161 2.35 15.76 16.19
CA THR A 161 2.63 16.40 17.47
C THR A 161 1.39 17.15 17.97
N PRO A 162 0.54 16.54 18.81
CA PRO A 162 -0.46 17.27 19.59
C PRO A 162 0.16 18.22 20.62
N GLN A 163 -0.58 19.29 20.94
CA GLN A 163 -0.22 20.31 21.92
C GLN A 163 -1.37 20.61 22.88
N TRP A 164 -1.01 20.78 24.15
CA TRP A 164 -1.86 21.22 25.26
C TRP A 164 -1.34 22.53 25.84
N SER A 165 -2.24 23.44 26.21
CA SER A 165 -1.88 24.71 26.87
C SER A 165 -3.01 25.19 27.78
N ASP A 166 -2.68 25.42 29.06
CA ASP A 166 -3.59 26.01 30.06
C ASP A 166 -3.29 27.50 30.32
N GLY A 167 -2.39 28.10 29.52
CA GLY A 167 -1.90 29.47 29.67
C GLY A 167 -0.71 29.63 30.62
N ALA A 168 -0.48 28.69 31.53
CA ALA A 168 0.69 28.65 32.42
C ALA A 168 1.71 27.58 31.99
N ARG A 169 1.21 26.49 31.39
CA ARG A 169 1.97 25.33 30.97
C ARG A 169 1.73 25.04 29.51
N THR A 170 2.70 24.42 28.87
CA THR A 170 2.52 23.89 27.52
C THR A 170 3.20 22.55 27.40
N LEU A 171 2.49 21.57 26.83
CA LEU A 171 3.01 20.23 26.54
C LEU A 171 2.87 19.96 25.04
N ARG A 172 3.88 19.36 24.44
CA ARG A 172 3.87 18.75 23.10
C ARG A 172 4.34 17.32 23.20
N THR A 173 3.71 16.41 22.47
CA THR A 173 4.16 15.02 22.40
C THR A 173 4.19 14.57 20.95
N THR A 174 5.36 14.18 20.43
CA THR A 174 5.49 13.60 19.10
C THR A 174 5.26 12.09 19.16
N ILE A 175 4.29 11.63 18.37
CA ILE A 175 3.83 10.24 18.26
C ILE A 175 3.72 9.85 16.79
N GLY A 176 3.70 8.56 16.48
CA GLY A 176 3.59 8.10 15.10
C GLY A 176 3.53 6.60 14.97
N HIS A 177 3.07 6.13 13.81
CA HIS A 177 3.10 4.72 13.49
C HIS A 177 4.52 4.14 13.59
N GLY A 178 4.61 2.93 14.13
CA GLY A 178 5.86 2.20 14.28
C GLY A 178 6.83 2.79 15.29
N SER A 179 6.43 3.83 16.04
CA SER A 179 7.27 4.41 17.09
C SER A 179 6.96 3.77 18.44
N PRO A 180 7.91 3.03 19.05
CA PRO A 180 7.75 2.58 20.42
C PRO A 180 8.03 3.71 21.44
N PHE A 181 8.41 4.91 20.97
CA PHE A 181 8.64 6.10 21.77
C PHE A 181 7.50 7.12 21.67
N VAL A 182 7.29 7.84 22.77
CA VAL A 182 6.67 9.15 22.80
C VAL A 182 7.72 10.17 23.23
N TYR A 183 7.96 11.17 22.39
CA TYR A 183 8.89 12.26 22.69
C TYR A 183 8.13 13.49 23.16
N ALA A 184 8.43 14.00 24.35
CA ALA A 184 7.68 15.10 24.95
C ALA A 184 8.53 16.36 25.13
N LYS A 185 7.93 17.53 24.85
CA LYS A 185 8.45 18.84 25.24
C LYS A 185 7.47 19.55 26.15
N GLY A 186 7.93 20.08 27.28
CA GLY A 186 7.09 20.67 28.32
C GLY A 186 7.68 21.92 28.96
N SER A 187 6.81 22.87 29.31
CA SER A 187 7.17 24.10 30.05
C SER A 187 6.13 24.43 31.12
N GLY A 188 6.54 25.20 32.15
CA GLY A 188 5.66 25.66 33.22
C GLY A 188 5.36 24.63 34.34
N GLY A 189 5.93 23.42 34.26
CA GLY A 189 5.77 22.38 35.28
C GLY A 189 6.80 21.26 35.12
N ASN A 190 6.92 20.41 36.14
CA ASN A 190 7.73 19.19 36.10
C ASN A 190 7.10 18.17 35.13
N ALA A 191 7.91 17.29 34.54
CA ALA A 191 7.39 16.11 33.87
C ALA A 191 6.62 15.25 34.87
N GLN A 192 5.42 14.80 34.49
CA GLN A 192 4.58 13.96 35.32
C GLN A 192 4.01 12.81 34.49
N ILE A 193 4.29 11.58 34.93
CA ILE A 193 3.68 10.37 34.42
C ILE A 193 2.68 9.86 35.45
N THR A 194 1.40 9.76 35.08
CA THR A 194 0.36 9.22 35.94
C THR A 194 -0.01 7.82 35.46
N THR A 195 0.38 6.81 36.22
CA THR A 195 0.20 5.39 35.89
C THR A 195 -1.20 4.89 36.28
N ALA A 196 -1.71 3.88 35.58
CA ALA A 196 -3.03 3.28 35.85
C ALA A 196 -3.15 2.66 37.25
N GLY A 197 -2.03 2.29 37.85
CA GLY A 197 -1.86 1.86 39.23
C GLY A 197 -0.39 1.98 39.63
N ALA A 198 -0.07 1.79 40.91
CA ALA A 198 1.31 1.91 41.39
C ALA A 198 2.26 1.00 40.56
N PRO A 199 3.29 1.56 39.90
CA PRO A 199 4.16 0.80 39.04
C PRO A 199 5.18 -0.01 39.85
N THR A 200 5.63 -1.13 39.29
CA THR A 200 6.82 -1.83 39.80
C THR A 200 8.06 -1.28 39.11
N VAL A 201 9.02 -0.75 39.88
CA VAL A 201 10.30 -0.28 39.34
C VAL A 201 11.25 -1.47 39.18
N PHE A 202 11.67 -1.78 37.95
CA PHE A 202 12.65 -2.84 37.67
C PHE A 202 14.06 -2.29 37.45
N ALA A 203 14.20 -0.99 37.17
CA ALA A 203 15.48 -0.32 37.06
C ALA A 203 15.34 1.15 37.47
N ASP A 204 16.26 1.63 38.28
CA ASP A 204 16.37 3.03 38.66
C ASP A 204 17.82 3.48 38.48
N GLN A 205 18.02 4.42 37.55
CA GLN A 205 19.31 5.01 37.22
C GLN A 205 19.25 6.54 37.33
N GLY A 206 18.37 7.07 38.19
CA GLY A 206 18.11 8.50 38.35
C GLY A 206 17.23 9.05 37.22
N ASN A 207 17.84 9.71 36.23
CA ASN A 207 17.11 10.27 35.10
C ASN A 207 16.55 9.22 34.11
N VAL A 208 16.88 7.94 34.31
CA VAL A 208 16.33 6.81 33.54
C VAL A 208 15.65 5.83 34.51
N LEU A 209 14.35 5.63 34.32
CA LEU A 209 13.53 4.74 35.16
C LEU A 209 12.86 3.67 34.31
N GLY A 210 13.07 2.40 34.64
CA GLY A 210 12.34 1.27 34.08
C GLY A 210 11.20 0.85 35.00
N ILE A 211 9.96 0.89 34.50
CA ILE A 211 8.75 0.54 35.24
C ILE A 211 7.93 -0.55 34.56
N THR A 212 7.15 -1.29 35.35
CA THR A 212 6.10 -2.19 34.87
C THR A 212 4.75 -1.72 35.42
N VAL A 213 3.79 -1.48 34.55
CA VAL A 213 2.41 -1.08 34.89
C VAL A 213 1.45 -1.77 33.94
N ALA A 214 0.29 -2.20 34.45
CA ALA A 214 -0.75 -2.86 33.66
C ALA A 214 -0.27 -4.08 32.85
N GLY A 215 0.81 -4.74 33.30
CA GLY A 215 1.41 -5.88 32.61
C GLY A 215 2.43 -5.53 31.52
N HIS A 216 2.68 -4.24 31.27
CA HIS A 216 3.60 -3.78 30.23
C HIS A 216 4.82 -3.07 30.83
N HIS A 217 5.96 -3.17 30.15
CA HIS A 217 7.22 -2.55 30.56
C HIS A 217 7.41 -1.22 29.86
N TYR A 218 7.75 -0.18 30.61
CA TYR A 218 8.06 1.16 30.09
C TYR A 218 9.41 1.65 30.59
N ALA A 219 10.08 2.46 29.79
CA ALA A 219 11.21 3.26 30.20
C ALA A 219 10.85 4.75 30.16
N LEU A 220 11.19 5.48 31.22
CA LEU A 220 11.00 6.91 31.35
C LEU A 220 12.37 7.59 31.36
N PHE A 221 12.53 8.62 30.54
CA PHE A 221 13.80 9.32 30.37
C PHE A 221 13.60 10.82 30.61
N ALA A 222 14.21 11.33 31.68
CA ALA A 222 14.30 12.74 32.00
C ALA A 222 15.67 13.29 31.57
N PRO A 223 15.85 14.63 31.53
CA PRO A 223 17.13 15.23 31.22
C PRO A 223 18.25 14.77 32.16
N THR A 224 19.49 14.73 31.68
CA THR A 224 20.65 14.46 32.55
C THR A 224 20.73 15.49 33.66
N GLY A 225 20.90 15.02 34.91
CA GLY A 225 20.89 15.84 36.12
C GLY A 225 19.52 15.94 36.80
N SER A 226 18.47 15.38 36.20
CA SER A 226 17.16 15.17 36.83
C SER A 226 17.08 13.80 37.49
N ASP A 227 16.03 13.59 38.30
CA ASP A 227 15.74 12.31 38.96
C ASP A 227 14.23 12.05 38.95
N TRP A 228 13.84 10.80 38.70
CA TRP A 228 12.44 10.36 38.72
C TRP A 228 12.02 9.97 40.14
N ASN A 229 10.99 10.64 40.65
CA ASN A 229 10.43 10.38 41.97
C ASN A 229 9.09 9.66 41.82
N VAL A 230 8.99 8.44 42.36
CA VAL A 230 7.78 7.62 42.36
C VAL A 230 7.02 7.81 43.67
N ALA A 231 5.77 8.29 43.59
CA ALA A 231 4.87 8.47 44.72
C ALA A 231 3.47 7.91 44.39
N GLY A 232 3.20 6.67 44.83
CA GLY A 232 1.99 5.96 44.46
C GLY A 232 1.93 5.70 42.96
N SER A 233 0.88 6.17 42.29
CA SER A 233 0.74 6.09 40.83
C SER A 233 1.32 7.29 40.07
N THR A 234 1.94 8.25 40.77
CA THR A 234 2.48 9.47 40.18
C THR A 234 4.00 9.40 40.15
N VAL A 235 4.59 9.58 38.97
CA VAL A 235 6.05 9.60 38.76
C VAL A 235 6.44 10.98 38.22
N THR A 236 7.37 11.68 38.87
CA THR A 236 7.71 13.07 38.50
C THR A 236 9.20 13.29 38.37
N ALA A 237 9.61 14.14 37.42
CA ALA A 237 10.99 14.60 37.30
C ALA A 237 11.02 16.10 36.97
N GLY A 238 11.88 16.85 37.66
CA GLY A 238 12.12 18.24 37.32
C GLY A 238 12.81 18.35 35.97
N LEU A 239 12.37 19.29 35.12
CA LEU A 239 13.00 19.53 33.81
C LEU A 239 14.18 20.53 33.89
N GLY A 240 14.31 21.25 35.00
CA GLY A 240 15.38 22.23 35.19
C GLY A 240 15.34 23.35 34.15
N SER A 241 16.48 23.62 33.50
CA SER A 241 16.58 24.57 32.36
C SER A 241 16.31 23.91 31.00
N LYS A 242 16.00 22.62 30.99
CA LYS A 242 15.61 21.85 29.79
C LYS A 242 14.08 21.80 29.70
N ASP A 243 13.60 21.30 28.59
CA ASP A 243 12.17 21.26 28.27
C ASP A 243 11.73 19.91 27.71
N TYR A 244 12.53 18.84 27.80
CA TYR A 244 12.26 17.58 27.10
C TYR A 244 12.31 16.37 28.02
N PHE A 245 11.54 15.33 27.67
CA PHE A 245 11.58 14.01 28.29
C PHE A 245 10.96 13.00 27.31
N SER A 246 11.18 11.70 27.50
CA SER A 246 10.59 10.68 26.63
C SER A 246 10.13 9.46 27.41
N VAL A 247 9.21 8.72 26.81
CA VAL A 247 8.68 7.46 27.32
C VAL A 247 8.75 6.44 26.20
N ALA A 248 9.13 5.21 26.51
CA ALA A 248 9.10 4.11 25.55
C ALA A 248 8.42 2.87 26.14
N VAL A 249 7.63 2.18 25.33
CA VAL A 249 7.20 0.81 25.67
C VAL A 249 8.32 -0.16 25.31
N LEU A 250 8.70 -1.03 26.24
CA LEU A 250 9.76 -2.01 26.03
C LEU A 250 9.16 -3.39 25.71
N PRO A 251 9.73 -4.14 24.76
CA PRO A 251 9.31 -5.52 24.47
C PRO A 251 9.68 -6.48 25.60
N SER A 252 10.67 -6.12 26.43
CA SER A 252 11.05 -6.81 27.67
C SER A 252 11.87 -5.86 28.56
N THR A 253 12.02 -6.19 29.84
CA THR A 253 12.88 -5.42 30.76
C THR A 253 14.35 -5.37 30.30
N GLY A 254 14.83 -6.40 29.60
CA GLY A 254 16.18 -6.47 29.05
C GLY A 254 16.46 -5.45 27.92
N ALA A 255 15.42 -4.88 27.32
CA ALA A 255 15.56 -3.92 26.22
C ALA A 255 15.96 -2.51 26.68
N LEU A 256 15.96 -2.23 27.99
CA LEU A 256 16.19 -0.87 28.53
C LEU A 256 17.48 -0.24 28.00
N ALA A 257 18.59 -1.01 27.92
CA ALA A 257 19.87 -0.48 27.46
C ALA A 257 19.82 -0.04 25.99
N THR A 258 19.18 -0.82 25.11
CA THR A 258 18.99 -0.47 23.70
C THR A 258 18.13 0.77 23.55
N PHE A 259 17.01 0.85 24.27
CA PHE A 259 16.10 1.99 24.19
C PHE A 259 16.71 3.28 24.77
N LYS A 260 17.53 3.18 25.82
CA LYS A 260 18.26 4.33 26.40
C LYS A 260 19.13 5.05 25.37
N LYS A 261 19.70 4.35 24.38
CA LYS A 261 20.50 4.94 23.31
C LYS A 261 19.74 6.02 22.55
N TYR A 262 18.45 5.79 22.26
CA TYR A 262 17.61 6.68 21.46
C TYR A 262 16.64 7.55 22.27
N ALA A 263 16.71 7.49 23.61
CA ALA A 263 15.85 8.24 24.51
C ALA A 263 15.82 9.75 24.25
N TYR A 264 16.93 10.31 23.78
CA TYR A 264 17.09 11.74 23.51
C TYR A 264 17.17 12.08 22.02
N SER A 265 16.97 11.10 21.13
CA SER A 265 16.97 11.30 19.67
C SER A 265 15.55 11.50 19.18
N PHE A 266 15.04 12.72 19.32
CA PHE A 266 13.63 13.04 19.11
C PHE A 266 13.33 13.01 17.61
N VAL A 267 12.31 12.25 17.21
CA VAL A 267 11.79 12.30 15.84
C VAL A 267 11.16 13.67 15.59
N THR A 268 11.53 14.31 14.49
CA THR A 268 11.04 15.64 14.10
C THR A 268 10.39 15.67 12.73
N ASP A 269 10.60 14.63 11.90
CA ASP A 269 10.01 14.52 10.57
C ASP A 269 9.95 13.05 10.15
N SER A 270 8.99 12.72 9.29
CA SER A 270 8.83 11.41 8.68
C SER A 270 8.50 11.56 7.21
N LYS A 271 9.21 10.81 6.35
CA LYS A 271 9.10 10.93 4.91
C LYS A 271 9.24 9.59 4.20
N VAL A 272 8.28 9.27 3.34
CA VAL A 272 8.36 8.18 2.36
C VAL A 272 8.76 8.74 1.00
N THR A 273 9.65 8.04 0.32
CA THR A 273 9.96 8.25 -1.09
C THR A 273 9.81 6.94 -1.83
N TRP A 274 9.22 6.96 -3.02
CA TRP A 274 9.02 5.76 -3.83
C TRP A 274 9.66 5.89 -5.21
N SER A 275 9.91 4.75 -5.84
CA SER A 275 10.31 4.64 -7.23
C SER A 275 9.69 3.40 -7.85
N TYR A 276 9.38 3.48 -9.15
CA TYR A 276 8.94 2.35 -9.95
C TYR A 276 9.94 2.16 -11.10
N THR A 277 10.54 0.98 -11.19
CA THR A 277 11.50 0.66 -12.26
C THR A 277 11.50 -0.83 -12.54
N GLY A 278 11.42 -1.22 -13.82
CA GLY A 278 11.52 -2.62 -14.25
C GLY A 278 10.48 -3.55 -13.60
N GLY A 279 9.25 -3.08 -13.40
CA GLY A 279 8.20 -3.88 -12.78
C GLY A 279 8.31 -4.03 -11.26
N THR A 280 9.16 -3.23 -10.60
CA THR A 280 9.37 -3.24 -9.14
C THR A 280 9.09 -1.87 -8.55
N VAL A 281 8.37 -1.84 -7.43
CA VAL A 281 8.20 -0.67 -6.57
C VAL A 281 9.18 -0.76 -5.41
N ARG A 282 9.93 0.32 -5.17
CA ARG A 282 10.74 0.48 -3.96
C ARG A 282 10.25 1.70 -3.19
N ALA A 283 9.98 1.54 -1.89
CA ALA A 283 9.60 2.63 -1.01
C ALA A 283 10.58 2.72 0.17
N THR A 284 11.14 3.91 0.39
CA THR A 284 12.08 4.19 1.48
C THR A 284 11.42 5.11 2.49
N TYR A 285 11.31 4.63 3.72
CA TYR A 285 10.72 5.31 4.87
C TYR A 285 11.85 5.87 5.72
N THR A 286 11.87 7.18 5.95
CA THR A 286 12.92 7.87 6.69
C THR A 286 12.34 8.73 7.80
N LEU A 287 12.91 8.61 9.00
CA LEU A 287 12.69 9.49 10.14
C LEU A 287 13.86 10.46 10.29
N THR A 288 13.59 11.75 10.42
CA THR A 288 14.60 12.73 10.84
C THR A 288 14.59 12.82 12.35
N THR A 289 15.79 12.82 12.96
CA THR A 289 15.94 12.87 14.42
C THR A 289 16.85 14.01 14.87
N GLU A 290 16.51 14.60 16.01
CA GLU A 290 17.26 15.66 16.68
C GLU A 290 17.72 15.18 18.07
N ALA A 291 19.03 15.19 18.33
CA ALA A 291 19.52 14.91 19.67
C ALA A 291 19.25 16.08 20.61
N LYS A 292 18.52 15.81 21.68
CA LYS A 292 18.35 16.71 22.84
C LYS A 292 19.53 16.65 23.79
N GLU A 293 20.20 15.49 23.84
CA GLU A 293 21.44 15.26 24.57
C GLU A 293 22.37 14.35 23.79
N GLY A 294 23.67 14.46 24.06
CA GLY A 294 24.69 13.67 23.38
C GLY A 294 24.70 13.90 21.87
N THR A 295 25.17 12.90 21.13
CA THR A 295 25.35 12.96 19.68
C THR A 295 24.55 11.92 18.91
N GLU A 296 23.83 11.04 19.61
CA GLU A 296 23.13 9.91 18.97
C GLU A 296 22.03 10.38 18.00
N ARG A 297 21.95 9.74 16.84
CA ARG A 297 20.92 9.96 15.81
C ARG A 297 20.31 8.62 15.41
N GLY A 298 19.04 8.65 15.06
CA GLY A 298 18.26 7.46 14.70
C GLY A 298 17.26 7.08 15.78
N THR A 299 16.59 5.95 15.59
CA THR A 299 15.56 5.47 16.50
C THR A 299 15.33 3.97 16.31
N LEU A 300 14.41 3.42 17.10
CA LEU A 300 13.86 2.09 16.91
C LEU A 300 12.52 2.22 16.17
N GLN A 301 12.35 1.47 15.08
CA GLN A 301 11.11 1.43 14.31
C GLN A 301 10.51 0.03 14.39
N ALA A 302 9.24 -0.07 14.79
CA ALA A 302 8.45 -1.28 14.74
C ALA A 302 7.72 -1.34 13.38
N LEU A 303 8.15 -2.23 12.51
CA LEU A 303 7.56 -2.41 11.18
C LEU A 303 6.33 -3.31 11.28
N TYR A 304 5.28 -2.95 10.54
CA TYR A 304 4.12 -3.82 10.33
C TYR A 304 4.47 -5.01 9.44
N ARG A 305 3.59 -6.02 9.41
CA ARG A 305 3.75 -7.25 8.63
C ARG A 305 4.03 -7.00 7.15
N HIS A 306 3.20 -6.20 6.48
CA HIS A 306 3.40 -5.84 5.07
C HIS A 306 4.77 -5.20 4.78
N GLN A 307 5.40 -4.55 5.77
CA GLN A 307 6.71 -3.91 5.61
C GLN A 307 7.84 -4.90 5.82
N TRP A 308 7.82 -5.67 6.91
CA TRP A 308 8.94 -6.56 7.21
C TRP A 308 8.96 -7.82 6.35
N LEU A 309 7.83 -8.20 5.73
CA LEU A 309 7.81 -9.21 4.66
C LEU A 309 8.57 -8.76 3.41
N ASN A 310 8.64 -7.45 3.19
CA ASN A 310 9.12 -6.85 1.95
C ASN A 310 10.41 -6.04 2.10
N THR A 311 11.12 -6.18 3.22
CA THR A 311 12.42 -5.53 3.46
C THR A 311 13.53 -6.56 3.62
N THR A 312 14.70 -6.25 3.09
CA THR A 312 15.94 -6.97 3.38
C THR A 312 16.77 -6.28 4.47
N ASP A 313 16.29 -5.16 5.01
CA ASP A 313 17.02 -4.42 6.02
C ASP A 313 17.09 -5.19 7.34
N PRO A 314 18.21 -5.12 8.09
CA PRO A 314 18.36 -5.87 9.33
C PRO A 314 17.27 -5.56 10.37
N LEU A 315 16.72 -6.63 10.94
CA LEU A 315 15.77 -6.58 12.05
C LEU A 315 16.45 -7.06 13.34
N THR A 316 16.02 -6.50 14.48
CA THR A 316 16.40 -6.98 15.81
C THR A 316 15.57 -8.20 16.21
N SER A 317 15.90 -8.82 17.34
CA SER A 317 15.07 -9.88 17.93
C SER A 317 13.82 -9.37 18.66
N TYR A 318 13.60 -8.05 18.74
CA TYR A 318 12.46 -7.47 19.43
C TYR A 318 11.20 -7.47 18.55
N THR A 319 10.06 -7.76 19.18
CA THR A 319 8.75 -7.80 18.53
C THR A 319 7.67 -7.17 19.41
N TYR A 320 6.60 -6.71 18.77
CA TYR A 320 5.36 -6.31 19.44
C TYR A 320 4.17 -7.05 18.83
N VAL A 321 3.15 -7.31 19.65
CA VAL A 321 1.84 -7.78 19.21
C VAL A 321 1.04 -6.56 18.74
N SER A 322 0.28 -6.69 17.66
CA SER A 322 -0.61 -5.64 17.17
C SER A 322 -1.86 -6.22 16.51
N PRO A 323 -2.89 -5.40 16.25
CA PRO A 323 -4.04 -5.77 15.42
C PRO A 323 -3.72 -6.23 13.99
N ARG A 324 -2.49 -5.98 13.54
CA ARG A 324 -1.96 -6.27 12.20
C ARG A 324 -0.94 -7.43 12.24
N GLY A 325 -1.07 -8.30 13.24
CA GLY A 325 -0.12 -9.38 13.52
C GLY A 325 1.14 -8.88 14.22
N THR A 326 2.18 -9.68 14.17
CA THR A 326 3.48 -9.35 14.81
C THR A 326 4.17 -8.19 14.10
N MET A 327 4.54 -7.17 14.86
CA MET A 327 5.46 -6.12 14.41
C MET A 327 6.90 -6.49 14.76
N LYS A 328 7.83 -6.28 13.83
CA LYS A 328 9.27 -6.53 14.04
C LYS A 328 10.04 -5.23 14.17
N VAL A 329 10.99 -5.17 15.11
CA VAL A 329 11.70 -3.92 15.40
C VAL A 329 13.05 -3.89 14.70
N ARG A 330 13.43 -2.72 14.19
CA ARG A 330 14.77 -2.43 13.65
C ARG A 330 15.40 -1.21 14.30
N GLU A 331 16.72 -1.17 14.29
CA GLU A 331 17.54 -0.08 14.83
C GLU A 331 18.14 0.74 13.69
N SER A 332 17.40 1.75 13.21
CA SER A 332 17.87 2.74 12.23
C SER A 332 16.77 3.78 11.96
N ALA A 333 17.17 4.95 11.47
CA ALA A 333 16.27 6.02 11.05
C ALA A 333 15.52 5.71 9.74
N SER A 334 15.99 4.78 8.91
CA SER A 334 15.44 4.59 7.56
C SER A 334 15.42 3.14 7.14
N PHE A 335 14.34 2.68 6.50
CA PHE A 335 14.24 1.35 5.88
C PHE A 335 13.62 1.39 4.49
N THR A 336 13.84 0.34 3.70
CA THR A 336 13.29 0.21 2.34
C THR A 336 12.48 -1.08 2.19
N THR A 337 11.30 -0.97 1.58
CA THR A 337 10.54 -2.10 1.06
C THR A 337 10.74 -2.23 -0.46
N SER A 338 10.66 -3.45 -0.98
CA SER A 338 10.79 -3.77 -2.40
C SER A 338 9.77 -4.82 -2.80
N GLN A 339 8.85 -4.45 -3.68
CA GLN A 339 7.70 -5.28 -4.07
C GLN A 339 7.57 -5.33 -5.59
N LYS A 340 7.05 -6.44 -6.12
CA LYS A 340 6.63 -6.51 -7.53
C LYS A 340 5.43 -5.57 -7.72
N ALA A 341 5.45 -4.78 -8.79
CA ALA A 341 4.36 -3.84 -9.06
C ALA A 341 3.05 -4.59 -9.36
N ALA A 342 1.97 -4.14 -8.74
CA ALA A 342 0.63 -4.64 -9.02
C ALA A 342 0.22 -4.35 -10.47
N ALA A 343 -0.41 -5.33 -11.12
CA ALA A 343 -0.81 -5.25 -12.52
C ALA A 343 -2.04 -4.35 -12.71
N VAL A 344 -2.03 -3.53 -13.77
CA VAL A 344 -3.17 -2.71 -14.19
C VAL A 344 -3.40 -2.88 -15.69
N LEU A 345 -4.66 -3.00 -16.11
CA LEU A 345 -5.06 -2.89 -17.52
C LEU A 345 -6.29 -1.98 -17.66
N PRO A 346 -6.49 -1.29 -18.81
CA PRO A 346 -7.72 -0.54 -19.04
C PRO A 346 -8.97 -1.45 -19.14
N ALA A 347 -8.77 -2.68 -19.63
CA ALA A 347 -9.70 -3.81 -19.58
C ALA A 347 -8.90 -5.10 -19.80
N LEU A 348 -9.46 -6.27 -19.47
CA LEU A 348 -8.87 -7.54 -19.88
C LEU A 348 -8.71 -7.59 -21.41
N PRO A 349 -7.66 -8.26 -21.94
CA PRO A 349 -7.38 -8.25 -23.36
C PRO A 349 -8.40 -9.07 -24.16
N LYS A 350 -8.55 -8.74 -25.44
CA LYS A 350 -9.39 -9.47 -26.38
C LYS A 350 -9.08 -10.97 -26.35
N SER A 351 -10.13 -11.79 -26.25
CA SER A 351 -10.04 -13.24 -26.16
C SER A 351 -11.00 -13.94 -27.12
N ASN A 352 -10.62 -15.13 -27.59
CA ASN A 352 -11.48 -16.00 -28.40
C ASN A 352 -12.60 -16.67 -27.59
N GLY A 353 -12.58 -16.57 -26.25
CA GLY A 353 -13.65 -17.07 -25.38
C GLY A 353 -14.91 -16.20 -25.40
N VAL A 354 -14.83 -14.98 -25.92
CA VAL A 354 -15.92 -14.00 -25.93
C VAL A 354 -16.65 -14.02 -27.28
N ASP A 355 -17.95 -14.31 -27.27
CA ASP A 355 -18.81 -14.18 -28.44
C ASP A 355 -19.16 -12.70 -28.67
N ALA A 356 -18.68 -12.16 -29.79
CA ALA A 356 -18.82 -10.74 -30.10
C ALA A 356 -20.29 -10.31 -30.31
N ALA A 357 -21.16 -11.20 -30.81
CA ALA A 357 -22.57 -10.86 -31.05
C ALA A 357 -23.35 -10.77 -29.72
N ARG A 358 -23.10 -11.71 -28.80
CA ARG A 358 -23.67 -11.69 -27.45
C ARG A 358 -23.18 -10.48 -26.65
N LEU A 359 -21.88 -10.20 -26.69
CA LEU A 359 -21.31 -9.02 -26.03
C LEU A 359 -21.90 -7.72 -26.59
N ARG A 360 -22.05 -7.60 -27.92
CA ARG A 360 -22.75 -6.47 -28.55
C ARG A 360 -24.19 -6.34 -28.04
N GLY A 361 -24.89 -7.45 -27.83
CA GLY A 361 -26.23 -7.46 -27.23
C GLY A 361 -26.27 -6.80 -25.86
N TYR A 362 -25.41 -7.25 -24.94
CA TYR A 362 -25.33 -6.67 -23.59
C TYR A 362 -24.86 -5.21 -23.59
N LEU A 363 -23.93 -4.84 -24.47
CA LEU A 363 -23.52 -3.43 -24.62
C LEU A 363 -24.70 -2.55 -25.06
N ASN A 364 -25.55 -3.04 -25.97
CA ASN A 364 -26.75 -2.33 -26.41
C ASN A 364 -27.80 -2.18 -25.31
N GLU A 365 -27.91 -3.12 -24.37
CA GLU A 365 -28.80 -2.99 -23.20
C GLU A 365 -28.38 -1.77 -22.36
N VAL A 366 -27.08 -1.55 -22.16
CA VAL A 366 -26.57 -0.42 -21.38
C VAL A 366 -26.74 0.90 -22.13
N VAL A 367 -26.25 1.00 -23.38
CA VAL A 367 -26.27 2.31 -24.07
C VAL A 367 -27.67 2.76 -24.50
N ASN A 368 -28.63 1.83 -24.64
CA ASN A 368 -30.01 2.14 -24.99
C ASN A 368 -30.95 2.16 -23.79
N ALA A 369 -30.43 2.00 -22.56
CA ALA A 369 -31.21 2.23 -21.35
C ALA A 369 -31.81 3.64 -21.39
N ALA A 370 -33.05 3.78 -20.90
CA ALA A 370 -33.73 5.08 -20.83
C ALA A 370 -32.93 6.09 -20.00
N ASP A 371 -32.25 5.61 -18.96
CA ASP A 371 -31.28 6.35 -18.18
C ASP A 371 -30.00 5.51 -17.97
N PRO A 372 -28.93 5.75 -18.76
CA PRO A 372 -27.65 5.07 -18.60
C PRO A 372 -26.94 5.33 -17.26
N PHE A 373 -27.36 6.34 -16.50
CA PHE A 373 -26.84 6.66 -15.16
C PHE A 373 -27.72 6.13 -14.03
N SER A 374 -28.80 5.40 -14.34
CA SER A 374 -29.65 4.71 -13.35
C SER A 374 -30.16 5.62 -12.21
N GLY A 375 -30.48 6.87 -12.51
CA GLY A 375 -31.00 7.84 -11.55
C GLY A 375 -29.93 8.48 -10.64
N ALA A 376 -28.64 8.22 -10.88
CA ALA A 376 -27.57 8.72 -10.04
C ALA A 376 -27.47 10.26 -10.03
N THR A 377 -27.44 10.82 -8.81
CA THR A 377 -27.39 12.27 -8.58
C THR A 377 -26.23 12.71 -7.71
N ASP A 378 -25.91 12.00 -6.62
CA ASP A 378 -24.79 12.35 -5.75
C ASP A 378 -23.45 11.82 -6.31
N THR A 379 -22.36 12.25 -5.67
CA THR A 379 -20.99 11.90 -6.08
C THR A 379 -20.74 10.39 -6.11
N TYR A 380 -21.19 9.63 -5.11
CA TYR A 380 -20.92 8.18 -5.05
C TYR A 380 -21.62 7.43 -6.16
N TRP A 381 -22.95 7.56 -6.26
CA TRP A 381 -23.74 6.83 -7.24
C TRP A 381 -23.42 7.29 -8.67
N THR A 382 -23.12 8.58 -8.87
CA THR A 382 -22.65 9.06 -10.17
C THR A 382 -21.29 8.47 -10.51
N GLY A 383 -20.38 8.39 -9.52
CA GLY A 383 -19.11 7.70 -9.63
C GLY A 383 -19.28 6.25 -10.09
N LYS A 384 -20.07 5.43 -9.37
CA LYS A 384 -20.33 4.04 -9.75
C LYS A 384 -20.86 3.91 -11.17
N ALA A 385 -21.82 4.77 -11.57
CA ALA A 385 -22.34 4.77 -12.94
C ALA A 385 -21.26 5.15 -13.98
N LEU A 386 -20.40 6.13 -13.68
CA LEU A 386 -19.26 6.48 -14.52
C LEU A 386 -18.28 5.31 -14.66
N GLY A 387 -17.96 4.62 -13.57
CA GLY A 387 -17.11 3.44 -13.56
C GLY A 387 -17.66 2.31 -14.43
N ARG A 388 -18.96 1.99 -14.27
CA ARG A 388 -19.69 1.01 -15.09
C ARG A 388 -19.60 1.31 -16.58
N LEU A 389 -19.79 2.57 -16.98
CA LEU A 389 -19.70 2.97 -18.39
C LEU A 389 -18.24 2.92 -18.88
N ALA A 390 -17.27 3.27 -18.03
CA ALA A 390 -15.85 3.29 -18.35
C ALA A 390 -15.30 1.89 -18.66
N GLN A 391 -15.68 0.87 -17.89
CA GLN A 391 -15.33 -0.55 -18.14
C GLN A 391 -15.73 -1.01 -19.55
N LEU A 392 -16.82 -0.46 -20.10
CA LEU A 392 -17.40 -0.92 -21.37
C LEU A 392 -16.78 -0.27 -22.61
N VAL A 393 -16.09 0.86 -22.48
CA VAL A 393 -15.48 1.55 -23.63
C VAL A 393 -14.40 0.69 -24.29
N PRO A 394 -13.37 0.18 -23.57
CA PRO A 394 -12.37 -0.67 -24.20
C PRO A 394 -12.97 -1.99 -24.71
N VAL A 395 -13.97 -2.54 -24.02
CA VAL A 395 -14.64 -3.79 -24.41
C VAL A 395 -15.39 -3.63 -25.74
N ALA A 396 -16.10 -2.51 -25.95
CA ALA A 396 -16.76 -2.20 -27.22
C ALA A 396 -15.73 -2.02 -28.35
N ASP A 397 -14.60 -1.35 -28.08
CA ASP A 397 -13.54 -1.15 -29.06
C ASP A 397 -12.91 -2.49 -29.53
N GLN A 398 -12.66 -3.42 -28.60
CA GLN A 398 -12.06 -4.73 -28.89
C GLN A 398 -12.85 -5.58 -29.91
N ILE A 399 -14.18 -5.44 -29.93
CA ILE A 399 -15.06 -6.14 -30.87
C ILE A 399 -15.44 -5.31 -32.10
N GLY A 400 -14.86 -4.11 -32.25
CA GLY A 400 -15.07 -3.23 -33.41
C GLY A 400 -16.36 -2.42 -33.36
N GLU A 401 -17.03 -2.34 -32.21
CA GLU A 401 -18.28 -1.58 -32.04
C GLU A 401 -18.00 -0.10 -31.75
N THR A 402 -17.34 0.58 -32.68
CA THR A 402 -16.88 1.97 -32.50
C THR A 402 -18.03 2.95 -32.26
N GLY A 403 -19.22 2.71 -32.83
CA GLY A 403 -20.40 3.54 -32.57
C GLY A 403 -20.90 3.45 -31.12
N ILE A 404 -20.87 2.25 -30.53
CA ILE A 404 -21.21 2.05 -29.10
C ILE A 404 -20.13 2.70 -28.23
N ARG A 405 -18.85 2.46 -28.54
CA ARG A 405 -17.70 3.08 -27.86
C ARG A 405 -17.83 4.60 -27.81
N ASP A 406 -18.10 5.24 -28.95
CA ASP A 406 -18.19 6.70 -29.05
C ASP A 406 -19.41 7.25 -28.30
N ARG A 407 -20.52 6.51 -28.27
CA ARG A 407 -21.70 6.86 -27.45
C ARG A 407 -21.39 6.80 -25.95
N LEU A 408 -20.72 5.75 -25.48
CA LEU A 408 -20.28 5.62 -24.09
C LEU A 408 -19.33 6.77 -23.71
N LEU A 409 -18.35 7.08 -24.55
CA LEU A 409 -17.44 8.23 -24.37
C LEU A 409 -18.21 9.55 -24.29
N GLY A 410 -19.22 9.74 -25.15
CA GLY A 410 -20.08 10.94 -25.14
C GLY A 410 -20.86 11.08 -23.82
N LEU A 411 -21.46 9.99 -23.33
CA LEU A 411 -22.17 9.97 -22.05
C LEU A 411 -21.26 10.35 -20.88
N MET A 412 -20.09 9.70 -20.77
CA MET A 412 -19.14 9.98 -19.70
C MET A 412 -18.60 11.41 -19.77
N LYS A 413 -18.21 11.88 -20.97
CA LYS A 413 -17.76 13.26 -21.18
C LYS A 413 -18.82 14.25 -20.74
N GLY A 414 -20.09 14.06 -21.14
CA GLY A 414 -21.18 14.95 -20.74
C GLY A 414 -21.34 15.05 -19.23
N ARG A 415 -21.37 13.91 -18.52
CA ARG A 415 -21.54 13.89 -17.06
C ARG A 415 -20.32 14.42 -16.31
N LEU A 416 -19.10 14.12 -16.77
CA LEU A 416 -17.88 14.68 -16.18
C LEU A 416 -17.84 16.20 -16.34
N GLN A 417 -18.21 16.73 -17.51
CA GLN A 417 -18.22 18.18 -17.77
C GLN A 417 -19.25 18.93 -16.93
N ASP A 418 -20.41 18.32 -16.72
CA ASP A 418 -21.45 18.82 -15.81
C ASP A 418 -20.90 18.98 -14.39
N TRP A 419 -20.33 17.90 -13.81
CA TRP A 419 -19.70 17.96 -12.48
C TRP A 419 -18.49 18.89 -12.39
N PHE A 420 -17.69 18.98 -13.45
CA PHE A 420 -16.50 19.82 -13.51
C PHE A 420 -16.81 21.29 -13.82
N THR A 421 -18.07 21.71 -13.79
CA THR A 421 -18.49 23.10 -14.00
C THR A 421 -19.32 23.57 -12.80
N ALA A 422 -18.82 24.58 -12.08
CA ALA A 422 -19.50 25.11 -10.90
C ALA A 422 -20.78 25.90 -11.24
N GLY A 423 -21.70 25.98 -10.27
CA GLY A 423 -22.96 26.71 -10.36
C GLY A 423 -24.14 25.94 -10.96
N GLY A 424 -23.94 24.65 -11.27
CA GLY A 424 -25.00 23.72 -11.69
C GLY A 424 -25.67 22.99 -10.52
N ALA A 425 -26.55 22.02 -10.84
CA ALA A 425 -27.12 21.13 -9.83
C ALA A 425 -26.08 20.15 -9.27
N ASN A 426 -25.04 19.88 -10.06
CA ASN A 426 -23.87 19.08 -9.69
C ASN A 426 -22.66 20.01 -9.75
N GLU A 427 -21.93 20.16 -8.65
CA GLU A 427 -20.71 20.96 -8.65
C GLU A 427 -19.71 20.52 -7.58
N PHE A 428 -18.44 20.83 -7.81
CA PHE A 428 -17.42 20.79 -6.77
C PHE A 428 -17.23 22.17 -6.14
N SER A 429 -17.13 22.20 -4.81
CA SER A 429 -16.89 23.40 -4.02
C SER A 429 -15.68 23.22 -3.10
N TYR A 430 -14.85 24.24 -2.97
CA TYR A 430 -13.63 24.20 -2.18
C TYR A 430 -13.82 24.86 -0.81
N ASP A 431 -13.67 24.08 0.26
CA ASP A 431 -13.65 24.57 1.63
C ASP A 431 -12.26 25.08 1.99
N LYS A 432 -12.12 26.40 2.19
CA LYS A 432 -10.84 27.05 2.48
C LYS A 432 -10.33 26.83 3.91
N ASP A 433 -11.22 26.48 4.83
CA ASP A 433 -10.86 26.28 6.24
C ASP A 433 -10.32 24.86 6.43
N TRP A 434 -10.93 23.86 5.77
CA TRP A 434 -10.48 22.46 5.73
C TRP A 434 -9.51 22.13 4.60
N LYS A 435 -9.37 23.04 3.61
CA LYS A 435 -8.49 22.87 2.45
C LYS A 435 -8.82 21.57 1.69
N THR A 436 -10.09 21.45 1.31
CA THR A 436 -10.65 20.24 0.68
C THR A 436 -11.71 20.59 -0.37
N LEU A 437 -11.84 19.74 -1.37
CA LEU A 437 -12.85 19.82 -2.42
C LEU A 437 -14.00 18.86 -2.10
N THR A 438 -15.22 19.38 -2.00
CA THR A 438 -16.44 18.60 -1.73
C THR A 438 -17.37 18.70 -2.93
N GLY A 439 -17.80 17.55 -3.45
CA GLY A 439 -18.83 17.49 -4.50
C GLY A 439 -20.24 17.50 -3.92
N TYR A 440 -21.13 18.29 -4.54
CA TYR A 440 -22.55 18.36 -4.21
C TYR A 440 -23.40 17.97 -5.43
N PRO A 441 -24.44 17.12 -5.28
CA PRO A 441 -24.94 16.54 -4.03
C PRO A 441 -23.95 15.54 -3.38
N ALA A 442 -23.79 15.68 -2.07
CA ALA A 442 -22.94 14.82 -1.24
C ALA A 442 -23.73 13.60 -0.72
N SER A 443 -23.03 12.55 -0.34
CA SER A 443 -23.59 11.33 0.25
C SER A 443 -22.58 10.71 1.21
N TYR A 444 -23.05 9.81 2.09
CA TYR A 444 -22.20 9.03 3.01
C TYR A 444 -21.25 9.86 3.91
N GLY A 445 -21.58 11.13 4.15
CA GLY A 445 -20.77 12.03 4.97
C GLY A 445 -19.58 12.65 4.22
N SER A 446 -19.53 12.57 2.89
CA SER A 446 -18.47 13.22 2.09
C SER A 446 -18.40 14.73 2.28
N ASP A 447 -19.44 15.36 2.79
CA ASP A 447 -19.47 16.80 3.12
C ASP A 447 -19.27 17.07 4.62
N THR A 448 -20.14 16.50 5.45
CA THR A 448 -20.25 16.80 6.88
C THR A 448 -19.21 16.10 7.74
N GLU A 449 -18.59 15.06 7.20
CA GLU A 449 -17.62 14.20 7.88
C GLU A 449 -16.30 14.07 7.10
N LEU A 450 -16.26 14.55 5.86
CA LEU A 450 -15.15 14.42 4.90
C LEU A 450 -14.79 12.95 4.62
N ASN A 451 -15.79 12.07 4.64
CA ASN A 451 -15.60 10.66 4.38
C ASN A 451 -15.37 10.40 2.88
N ASP A 452 -14.63 9.34 2.57
CA ASP A 452 -14.79 8.59 1.31
C ASP A 452 -14.48 9.33 0.00
N HIS A 453 -13.80 10.49 0.06
CA HIS A 453 -13.44 11.23 -1.15
C HIS A 453 -12.66 10.37 -2.16
N HIS A 454 -11.81 9.46 -1.69
CA HIS A 454 -11.05 8.55 -2.56
C HIS A 454 -11.93 7.47 -3.20
N PHE A 455 -12.95 6.96 -2.51
CA PHE A 455 -13.95 6.07 -3.10
C PHE A 455 -14.75 6.80 -4.18
N HIS A 456 -15.33 7.96 -3.83
CA HIS A 456 -16.18 8.73 -4.74
C HIS A 456 -15.40 9.22 -5.96
N TYR A 457 -14.29 9.94 -5.74
CA TYR A 457 -13.56 10.62 -6.81
C TYR A 457 -12.67 9.66 -7.59
N GLY A 458 -12.31 8.50 -7.02
CA GLY A 458 -11.63 7.42 -7.73
C GLY A 458 -12.35 7.02 -9.02
N TYR A 459 -13.68 6.93 -8.98
CA TYR A 459 -14.50 6.66 -10.17
C TYR A 459 -14.46 7.76 -11.23
N TYR A 460 -14.42 9.03 -10.83
CA TYR A 460 -14.32 10.16 -11.75
C TYR A 460 -12.95 10.17 -12.45
N VAL A 461 -11.89 9.92 -11.68
CA VAL A 461 -10.52 9.79 -12.22
C VAL A 461 -10.43 8.58 -13.14
N TYR A 462 -11.05 7.45 -12.80
CA TYR A 462 -11.09 6.26 -13.64
C TYR A 462 -11.80 6.52 -14.97
N ALA A 463 -13.00 7.07 -14.95
CA ALA A 463 -13.74 7.43 -16.16
C ALA A 463 -12.98 8.45 -17.02
N ALA A 464 -12.35 9.46 -16.39
CA ALA A 464 -11.52 10.43 -17.08
C ALA A 464 -10.26 9.79 -17.70
N ALA A 465 -9.64 8.81 -17.04
CA ALA A 465 -8.50 8.06 -17.58
C ALA A 465 -8.88 7.26 -18.84
N ILE A 466 -10.05 6.61 -18.81
CA ILE A 466 -10.59 5.94 -20.00
C ILE A 466 -10.90 6.95 -21.11
N VAL A 467 -11.49 8.12 -20.80
CA VAL A 467 -11.68 9.17 -21.81
C VAL A 467 -10.35 9.64 -22.40
N ALA A 468 -9.32 9.85 -21.57
CA ALA A 468 -8.00 10.31 -22.00
C ALA A 468 -7.34 9.32 -22.97
N GLN A 469 -7.57 8.01 -22.81
CA GLN A 469 -7.07 6.99 -23.74
C GLN A 469 -7.52 7.23 -25.20
N TYR A 470 -8.72 7.80 -25.41
CA TYR A 470 -9.30 8.03 -26.74
C TYR A 470 -9.32 9.50 -27.16
N ASP A 471 -9.24 10.46 -26.22
CA ASP A 471 -9.29 11.89 -26.49
C ASP A 471 -8.31 12.68 -25.61
N GLN A 472 -7.10 12.85 -26.13
CA GLN A 472 -6.03 13.64 -25.51
C GLN A 472 -6.33 15.14 -25.46
N GLY A 473 -7.17 15.65 -26.38
CA GLY A 473 -7.56 17.06 -26.40
C GLY A 473 -8.48 17.39 -25.23
N TRP A 474 -9.43 16.49 -24.92
CA TRP A 474 -10.28 16.60 -23.74
C TRP A 474 -9.47 16.53 -22.44
N ALA A 475 -8.46 15.66 -22.38
CA ALA A 475 -7.64 15.42 -21.20
C ALA A 475 -6.55 16.49 -20.94
N ALA A 476 -6.34 17.43 -21.86
CA ALA A 476 -5.37 18.50 -21.67
C ALA A 476 -5.70 19.36 -20.44
N ASP A 477 -4.68 19.88 -19.74
CA ASP A 477 -4.87 20.73 -18.55
C ASP A 477 -5.67 22.01 -18.85
N SER A 478 -5.54 22.56 -20.07
CA SER A 478 -6.33 23.70 -20.54
C SER A 478 -7.80 23.36 -20.82
N ALA A 479 -8.11 22.07 -20.96
CA ALA A 479 -9.45 21.53 -21.11
C ALA A 479 -9.94 20.98 -19.76
N TRP A 480 -10.21 19.68 -19.64
CA TRP A 480 -10.79 19.09 -18.42
C TRP A 480 -9.76 18.41 -17.52
N GLY A 481 -8.52 18.21 -17.99
CA GLY A 481 -7.45 17.59 -17.22
C GLY A 481 -7.09 18.35 -15.94
N GLY A 482 -7.24 19.68 -15.93
CA GLY A 482 -7.01 20.48 -14.73
C GLY A 482 -7.99 20.16 -13.60
N MET A 483 -9.26 19.91 -13.91
CA MET A 483 -10.26 19.51 -12.90
C MET A 483 -10.00 18.10 -12.40
N VAL A 484 -9.65 17.15 -13.29
CA VAL A 484 -9.24 15.79 -12.88
C VAL A 484 -8.06 15.85 -11.90
N LYS A 485 -7.03 16.64 -12.21
CA LYS A 485 -5.89 16.85 -11.30
C LYS A 485 -6.28 17.56 -10.01
N THR A 486 -7.34 18.36 -9.99
CA THR A 486 -7.84 19.00 -8.77
C THR A 486 -8.51 17.98 -7.85
N LEU A 487 -9.29 17.03 -8.39
CA LEU A 487 -9.82 15.89 -7.62
C LEU A 487 -8.67 15.01 -7.07
N VAL A 488 -7.67 14.71 -7.90
CA VAL A 488 -6.48 13.94 -7.46
C VAL A 488 -5.71 14.67 -6.36
N ARG A 489 -5.57 16.00 -6.44
CA ARG A 489 -4.95 16.79 -5.37
C ARG A 489 -5.77 16.75 -4.08
N ASP A 490 -7.09 16.60 -4.15
CA ASP A 490 -7.88 16.44 -2.93
C ASP A 490 -7.66 15.08 -2.26
N THR A 491 -7.56 13.99 -3.01
CA THR A 491 -7.51 12.62 -2.46
C THR A 491 -6.11 12.06 -2.27
N ALA A 492 -5.24 12.22 -3.27
CA ALA A 492 -3.93 11.57 -3.38
C ALA A 492 -2.85 12.54 -3.86
N ASN A 493 -2.77 13.73 -3.25
CA ASN A 493 -1.77 14.74 -3.61
C ASN A 493 -0.32 14.23 -3.41
N PRO A 494 0.52 14.14 -4.46
CA PRO A 494 1.92 13.77 -4.29
C PRO A 494 2.78 14.90 -3.68
N SER A 495 2.27 16.13 -3.63
CA SER A 495 3.05 17.31 -3.25
C SER A 495 2.95 17.63 -1.77
N ARG A 496 4.11 17.74 -1.10
CA ARG A 496 4.22 18.23 0.28
C ARG A 496 4.32 19.75 0.39
N THR A 497 4.46 20.44 -0.75
CA THR A 497 4.57 21.91 -0.81
C THR A 497 3.30 22.57 -1.32
N ASP A 498 2.26 21.78 -1.63
CA ASP A 498 0.95 22.31 -1.95
C ASP A 498 0.34 22.98 -0.71
N THR A 499 -0.20 24.18 -0.88
CA THR A 499 -0.83 24.94 0.20
C THR A 499 -2.36 24.85 0.17
N ALA A 500 -2.92 24.23 -0.87
CA ALA A 500 -4.36 24.05 -1.06
C ALA A 500 -4.87 22.66 -0.64
N PHE A 501 -4.03 21.63 -0.66
CA PHE A 501 -4.45 20.26 -0.28
C PHE A 501 -3.35 19.55 0.52
N PRO A 502 -3.70 18.67 1.48
CA PRO A 502 -2.73 17.89 2.23
C PRO A 502 -2.04 16.86 1.34
N PHE A 503 -0.84 16.44 1.74
CA PHE A 503 -0.14 15.31 1.13
C PHE A 503 -0.95 14.04 1.38
N LEU A 504 -1.26 13.28 0.31
CA LEU A 504 -1.97 12.00 0.35
C LEU A 504 -3.10 11.91 1.39
N ARG A 505 -4.11 12.81 1.29
CA ARG A 505 -5.17 13.01 2.31
C ARG A 505 -5.50 11.76 3.11
N GLY A 506 -6.00 10.72 2.43
CA GLY A 506 -6.47 9.50 3.09
C GLY A 506 -5.52 8.31 3.08
N PHE A 507 -4.40 8.35 2.35
CA PHE A 507 -3.50 7.20 2.26
C PHE A 507 -2.44 7.25 3.37
N ASP A 508 -2.56 6.33 4.33
CA ASP A 508 -1.57 6.19 5.39
C ASP A 508 -0.39 5.36 4.89
N VAL A 509 0.71 6.05 4.60
CA VAL A 509 1.88 5.41 3.98
C VAL A 509 2.54 4.37 4.88
N TYR A 510 2.36 4.45 6.21
CA TYR A 510 2.97 3.51 7.14
C TYR A 510 2.03 2.36 7.49
N ALA A 511 0.72 2.60 7.65
CA ALA A 511 -0.25 1.51 7.78
C ALA A 511 -0.41 0.73 6.46
N GLY A 512 -0.09 1.37 5.33
CA GLY A 512 -0.02 0.76 4.01
C GLY A 512 -1.34 0.75 3.26
N HIS A 513 -2.38 1.40 3.80
CA HIS A 513 -3.72 1.46 3.21
C HIS A 513 -4.39 2.81 3.49
N SER A 514 -5.48 3.10 2.79
CA SER A 514 -6.26 4.31 3.03
C SER A 514 -7.15 4.21 4.29
N TRP A 515 -7.60 5.36 4.79
CA TRP A 515 -8.66 5.46 5.79
C TRP A 515 -9.87 6.19 5.21
N ALA A 516 -11.07 5.74 5.58
CA ALA A 516 -12.36 6.21 5.06
C ALA A 516 -12.87 7.43 5.82
N SER A 517 -12.86 7.41 7.16
CA SER A 517 -13.49 8.47 7.97
C SER A 517 -12.63 9.72 8.08
N GLY A 518 -13.16 10.88 7.68
CA GLY A 518 -12.44 12.15 7.75
C GLY A 518 -12.11 12.61 9.18
N HIS A 519 -12.89 12.16 10.16
CA HIS A 519 -12.83 12.64 11.53
C HIS A 519 -12.24 11.63 12.54
N GLN A 520 -12.16 10.34 12.21
CA GLN A 520 -11.64 9.28 13.11
C GLN A 520 -12.38 9.22 14.47
N GLY A 521 -13.66 9.56 14.51
CA GLY A 521 -14.40 9.79 15.77
C GLY A 521 -14.94 8.51 16.40
N PHE A 522 -14.13 7.46 16.55
CA PHE A 522 -14.57 6.16 17.07
C PHE A 522 -13.62 5.62 18.13
N ALA A 523 -14.14 4.79 19.04
CA ALA A 523 -13.32 4.08 20.02
C ALA A 523 -12.31 3.12 19.36
N ALA A 524 -12.67 2.56 18.21
CA ALA A 524 -11.87 1.60 17.45
C ALA A 524 -10.83 2.25 16.51
N GLY A 525 -10.68 3.59 16.51
CA GLY A 525 -9.73 4.25 15.63
C GLY A 525 -10.38 4.78 14.35
N ASN A 526 -9.61 4.88 13.28
CA ASN A 526 -10.17 5.10 11.93
C ASN A 526 -10.56 3.74 11.32
N ASN A 527 -11.27 3.74 10.19
CA ASN A 527 -11.70 2.52 9.52
C ASN A 527 -11.56 2.64 7.99
N GLN A 528 -11.52 1.49 7.33
CA GLN A 528 -11.73 1.35 5.90
C GLN A 528 -12.57 0.09 5.67
N GLU A 529 -13.68 0.22 4.97
CA GLU A 529 -14.50 -0.90 4.53
C GLU A 529 -14.03 -1.38 3.16
N SER A 530 -14.44 -0.69 2.08
CA SER A 530 -14.09 -1.08 0.70
C SER A 530 -12.66 -0.72 0.33
N SER A 531 -11.74 -1.64 0.63
CA SER A 531 -10.34 -1.51 0.19
C SER A 531 -10.20 -1.54 -1.35
N SER A 532 -11.13 -2.20 -2.04
CA SER A 532 -11.20 -2.26 -3.51
C SER A 532 -11.59 -0.93 -4.14
N GLU A 533 -12.42 -0.10 -3.50
CA GLU A 533 -12.68 1.27 -3.98
C GLU A 533 -11.46 2.20 -3.80
N SER A 534 -10.65 2.01 -2.75
CA SER A 534 -9.36 2.71 -2.61
C SER A 534 -8.38 2.31 -3.71
N THR A 535 -8.21 1.00 -3.94
CA THR A 535 -7.30 0.51 -4.99
C THR A 535 -7.78 0.87 -6.40
N ASN A 536 -9.09 1.09 -6.61
CA ASN A 536 -9.64 1.64 -7.85
C ASN A 536 -9.09 3.05 -8.15
N LEU A 537 -9.00 3.95 -7.15
CA LEU A 537 -8.32 5.24 -7.34
C LEU A 537 -6.85 5.04 -7.70
N SER A 538 -6.14 4.15 -7.01
CA SER A 538 -4.72 3.86 -7.29
C SER A 538 -4.50 3.37 -8.73
N ALA A 539 -5.34 2.45 -9.21
CA ALA A 539 -5.33 1.99 -10.61
C ALA A 539 -5.72 3.11 -11.59
N ALA A 540 -6.69 3.96 -11.23
CA ALA A 540 -7.08 5.11 -12.03
C ALA A 540 -5.93 6.11 -12.21
N LEU A 541 -5.09 6.33 -11.19
CA LEU A 541 -3.88 7.16 -11.29
C LEU A 541 -2.85 6.55 -12.24
N VAL A 542 -2.67 5.22 -12.21
CA VAL A 542 -1.80 4.50 -13.18
C VAL A 542 -2.31 4.72 -14.60
N LEU A 543 -3.61 4.55 -14.84
CA LEU A 543 -4.23 4.72 -16.16
C LEU A 543 -4.16 6.18 -16.62
N TRP A 544 -4.54 7.14 -15.76
CA TRP A 544 -4.51 8.58 -16.07
C TRP A 544 -3.10 9.05 -16.39
N GLY A 545 -2.13 8.73 -15.52
CA GLY A 545 -0.73 9.10 -15.72
C GLY A 545 -0.13 8.46 -16.98
N SER A 546 -0.49 7.20 -17.28
CA SER A 546 -0.07 6.54 -18.51
C SER A 546 -0.70 7.16 -19.76
N ALA A 547 -1.99 7.49 -19.71
CA ALA A 547 -2.73 8.09 -20.82
C ALA A 547 -2.27 9.53 -21.12
N THR A 548 -1.93 10.31 -20.09
CA THR A 548 -1.57 11.73 -20.23
C THR A 548 -0.06 11.99 -20.27
N GLY A 549 0.77 10.96 -20.01
CA GLY A 549 2.22 11.08 -19.91
C GLY A 549 2.72 11.64 -18.58
N ASP A 550 1.85 11.78 -17.58
CA ASP A 550 2.23 12.18 -16.22
C ASP A 550 2.85 11.00 -15.45
N THR A 551 4.17 10.85 -15.59
CA THR A 551 4.93 9.79 -14.91
C THR A 551 4.90 9.90 -13.39
N SER A 552 4.74 11.10 -12.82
CA SER A 552 4.66 11.29 -11.37
C SER A 552 3.39 10.69 -10.81
N LEU A 553 2.23 10.95 -11.46
CA LEU A 553 0.96 10.35 -11.04
C LEU A 553 0.90 8.86 -11.34
N ARG A 554 1.47 8.42 -12.46
CA ARG A 554 1.58 6.98 -12.78
C ARG A 554 2.35 6.22 -11.70
N ASP A 555 3.52 6.74 -11.32
CA ASP A 555 4.40 6.07 -10.35
C ASP A 555 3.85 6.17 -8.93
N LEU A 556 3.16 7.27 -8.59
CA LEU A 556 2.34 7.35 -7.37
C LEU A 556 1.28 6.24 -7.35
N GLY A 557 0.43 6.16 -8.37
CA GLY A 557 -0.64 5.14 -8.44
C GLY A 557 -0.08 3.71 -8.35
N THR A 558 1.08 3.46 -8.95
CA THR A 558 1.76 2.16 -8.87
C THR A 558 2.25 1.86 -7.45
N PHE A 559 2.82 2.86 -6.76
CA PHE A 559 3.23 2.74 -5.35
C PHE A 559 2.04 2.49 -4.41
N LEU A 560 0.97 3.28 -4.54
CA LEU A 560 -0.23 3.15 -3.71
C LEU A 560 -0.87 1.78 -3.90
N LEU A 561 -1.13 1.38 -5.16
CA LEU A 561 -1.75 0.10 -5.47
C LEU A 561 -0.92 -1.07 -4.93
N THR A 562 0.39 -1.06 -5.16
CA THR A 562 1.27 -2.17 -4.72
C THR A 562 1.31 -2.28 -3.19
N THR A 563 1.41 -1.17 -2.48
CA THR A 563 1.49 -1.16 -1.01
C THR A 563 0.15 -1.54 -0.37
N GLU A 564 -0.96 -1.05 -0.93
CA GLU A 564 -2.30 -1.38 -0.44
C GLU A 564 -2.71 -2.81 -0.77
N SER A 565 -2.29 -3.35 -1.92
CA SER A 565 -2.52 -4.76 -2.27
C SER A 565 -1.93 -5.72 -1.23
N GLU A 566 -0.69 -5.47 -0.79
CA GLU A 566 -0.05 -6.25 0.28
C GLU A 566 -0.81 -6.08 1.61
N SER A 567 -1.23 -4.87 1.94
CA SER A 567 -2.01 -4.61 3.16
C SER A 567 -3.38 -5.29 3.13
N ILE A 568 -4.03 -5.35 1.97
CA ILE A 568 -5.29 -6.09 1.76
C ILE A 568 -5.07 -7.59 1.97
N ALA A 569 -4.05 -8.16 1.32
CA ALA A 569 -3.70 -9.57 1.49
C ALA A 569 -3.51 -9.93 2.97
N GLN A 570 -2.83 -9.08 3.74
CA GLN A 570 -2.52 -9.34 5.14
C GLN A 570 -3.68 -9.01 6.11
N TYR A 571 -4.41 -7.92 5.90
CA TYR A 571 -5.33 -7.39 6.92
C TYR A 571 -6.81 -7.56 6.59
N TRP A 572 -7.16 -7.80 5.33
CA TRP A 572 -8.52 -8.11 4.90
C TRP A 572 -8.74 -9.61 4.68
N PHE A 573 -7.78 -10.30 4.07
CA PHE A 573 -7.91 -11.70 3.68
C PHE A 573 -7.06 -12.68 4.49
N ASP A 574 -6.25 -12.17 5.43
CA ASP A 574 -5.29 -12.93 6.24
C ASP A 574 -4.61 -14.04 5.42
N ALA A 575 -3.99 -13.64 4.30
CA ALA A 575 -3.67 -14.56 3.20
C ALA A 575 -2.78 -15.74 3.64
N ASP A 576 -1.90 -15.52 4.61
CA ASP A 576 -1.02 -16.51 5.22
C ASP A 576 -1.45 -16.99 6.63
N GLU A 577 -2.65 -16.59 7.08
CA GLU A 577 -3.27 -17.00 8.34
C GLU A 577 -2.40 -16.66 9.58
N GLN A 578 -1.76 -15.49 9.57
CA GLN A 578 -0.84 -15.02 10.63
C GLN A 578 -1.28 -13.73 11.33
N VAL A 579 -2.39 -13.10 10.91
CA VAL A 579 -2.84 -11.81 11.43
C VAL A 579 -4.04 -11.98 12.36
N PHE A 580 -5.05 -12.74 11.97
CA PHE A 580 -6.28 -12.82 12.75
C PHE A 580 -6.07 -13.68 14.01
N PRO A 581 -6.64 -13.27 15.17
CA PRO A 581 -6.63 -14.12 16.34
C PRO A 581 -7.34 -15.45 16.05
N SER A 582 -6.74 -16.58 16.44
CA SER A 582 -7.36 -17.91 16.26
C SER A 582 -8.76 -18.06 16.84
N SER A 583 -9.14 -17.22 17.83
CA SER A 583 -10.48 -17.18 18.42
C SER A 583 -11.51 -16.36 17.63
N PHE A 584 -11.12 -15.66 16.57
CA PHE A 584 -12.01 -14.80 15.78
C PHE A 584 -12.97 -15.62 14.90
N GLY A 585 -12.52 -16.75 14.36
CA GLY A 585 -13.38 -17.71 13.66
C GLY A 585 -13.77 -17.32 12.22
N HIS A 586 -13.16 -16.27 11.66
CA HIS A 586 -13.34 -15.84 10.27
C HIS A 586 -12.00 -15.80 9.53
N ASP A 587 -12.02 -16.10 8.22
CA ASP A 587 -10.85 -16.08 7.33
C ASP A 587 -10.71 -14.74 6.58
N THR A 588 -11.75 -13.91 6.63
CA THR A 588 -11.79 -12.59 5.98
C THR A 588 -12.52 -11.57 6.84
N VAL A 589 -12.36 -10.29 6.52
CA VAL A 589 -13.13 -9.19 7.14
C VAL A 589 -13.69 -8.25 6.08
N GLY A 590 -14.83 -7.62 6.40
CA GLY A 590 -15.42 -6.56 5.57
C GLY A 590 -14.82 -5.19 5.89
N MET A 591 -14.35 -4.99 7.12
CA MET A 591 -13.82 -3.71 7.59
C MET A 591 -12.56 -3.88 8.44
N VAL A 592 -11.57 -3.02 8.19
CA VAL A 592 -10.39 -2.89 9.05
C VAL A 592 -10.47 -1.59 9.84
N TRP A 593 -10.16 -1.69 11.12
CA TRP A 593 -10.17 -0.59 12.09
C TRP A 593 -8.78 -0.36 12.67
N GLY A 594 -8.52 0.82 13.23
CA GLY A 594 -7.29 1.07 14.00
C GLY A 594 -7.06 0.03 15.09
N SER A 595 -8.11 -0.41 15.79
CA SER A 595 -8.02 -1.39 16.88
C SER A 595 -7.98 -2.84 16.42
N GLY A 596 -8.30 -3.17 15.17
CA GLY A 596 -8.71 -4.53 14.83
C GLY A 596 -9.36 -4.65 13.47
N ALA A 597 -10.29 -5.58 13.34
CA ALA A 597 -11.08 -5.76 12.15
C ALA A 597 -12.43 -6.43 12.46
N ALA A 598 -13.39 -6.25 11.55
CA ALA A 598 -14.76 -6.72 11.70
C ALA A 598 -15.27 -7.43 10.43
N TYR A 599 -15.91 -8.58 10.63
CA TYR A 599 -16.74 -9.29 9.67
C TYR A 599 -18.12 -8.61 9.58
N ALA A 600 -18.15 -7.41 8.99
CA ALA A 600 -19.34 -6.57 8.91
C ALA A 600 -19.25 -5.59 7.72
N THR A 601 -20.38 -4.97 7.38
CA THR A 601 -20.43 -3.75 6.57
C THR A 601 -21.20 -2.65 7.30
N TRP A 602 -21.20 -1.44 6.75
CA TRP A 602 -21.92 -0.29 7.28
C TRP A 602 -23.45 -0.41 7.20
N TRP A 603 -24.00 -1.29 6.37
CA TRP A 603 -25.45 -1.36 6.11
C TRP A 603 -26.09 -2.74 6.25
N THR A 604 -25.31 -3.84 6.22
CA THR A 604 -25.85 -5.20 6.19
C THR A 604 -24.94 -6.17 6.94
N ALA A 605 -25.51 -7.32 7.33
CA ALA A 605 -24.74 -8.46 7.82
C ALA A 605 -24.72 -9.62 6.79
N ASN A 606 -25.23 -9.39 5.58
CA ASN A 606 -25.27 -10.36 4.49
C ASN A 606 -23.83 -10.80 4.12
N PRO A 607 -23.51 -12.11 4.15
CA PRO A 607 -22.17 -12.62 3.82
C PRO A 607 -21.71 -12.27 2.41
N GLU A 608 -22.60 -12.30 1.42
CA GLU A 608 -22.28 -12.00 0.02
C GLU A 608 -21.76 -10.56 -0.12
N GLU A 609 -22.40 -9.62 0.58
CA GLU A 609 -22.01 -8.21 0.58
C GLU A 609 -20.75 -7.95 1.42
N ILE A 610 -20.58 -8.62 2.56
CA ILE A 610 -19.35 -8.52 3.39
C ILE A 610 -18.12 -8.98 2.62
N HIS A 611 -18.24 -10.03 1.83
CA HIS A 611 -17.14 -10.53 1.01
C HIS A 611 -16.97 -9.69 -0.26
N GLY A 612 -18.08 -9.36 -0.95
CA GLY A 612 -18.07 -8.64 -2.22
C GLY A 612 -17.61 -7.18 -2.12
N ILE A 613 -17.78 -6.53 -0.96
CA ILE A 613 -17.43 -5.10 -0.79
C ILE A 613 -15.93 -4.83 -0.90
N ASN A 614 -15.08 -5.84 -0.66
CA ASN A 614 -13.62 -5.77 -0.83
C ASN A 614 -13.14 -6.29 -2.19
N VAL A 615 -14.07 -6.55 -3.11
CA VAL A 615 -13.81 -6.97 -4.49
C VAL A 615 -14.25 -5.87 -5.46
N LEU A 616 -15.44 -5.31 -5.25
CA LEU A 616 -16.02 -4.31 -6.15
C LEU A 616 -15.35 -2.94 -6.02
N PRO A 617 -15.22 -2.14 -7.09
CA PRO A 617 -15.56 -2.50 -8.48
C PRO A 617 -14.51 -3.45 -9.06
N VAL A 618 -14.94 -4.44 -9.83
CA VAL A 618 -14.02 -5.30 -10.56
C VAL A 618 -13.57 -4.56 -11.81
N THR A 619 -12.28 -4.27 -11.89
CA THR A 619 -11.67 -3.58 -13.03
C THR A 619 -10.37 -4.26 -13.42
N GLY A 620 -9.71 -3.77 -14.49
CA GLY A 620 -8.35 -4.20 -14.78
C GLY A 620 -7.31 -3.78 -13.73
N GLY A 621 -7.68 -2.96 -12.72
CA GLY A 621 -6.89 -2.68 -11.52
C GLY A 621 -7.05 -3.71 -10.40
N SER A 622 -8.09 -4.55 -10.47
CA SER A 622 -8.37 -5.61 -9.48
C SER A 622 -7.49 -6.85 -9.66
N LEU A 623 -6.65 -6.90 -10.71
CA LEU A 623 -5.76 -8.02 -11.01
C LEU A 623 -4.75 -8.34 -9.89
N HIS A 624 -4.47 -7.38 -9.01
CA HIS A 624 -3.60 -7.58 -7.85
C HIS A 624 -4.11 -8.68 -6.91
N LEU A 625 -5.43 -8.88 -6.81
CA LEU A 625 -6.06 -9.92 -6.00
C LEU A 625 -5.65 -11.34 -6.45
N GLY A 626 -5.30 -11.51 -7.73
CA GLY A 626 -4.90 -12.80 -8.30
C GLY A 626 -3.59 -13.39 -7.74
N GLY A 627 -2.83 -12.62 -6.95
CA GLY A 627 -1.70 -13.14 -6.18
C GLY A 627 -2.11 -14.10 -5.06
N GLU A 628 -3.31 -13.92 -4.50
CA GLU A 628 -3.75 -14.58 -3.26
C GLU A 628 -4.77 -15.69 -3.49
N LYS A 629 -4.48 -16.60 -4.43
CA LYS A 629 -5.41 -17.65 -4.88
C LYS A 629 -5.94 -18.53 -3.73
N ALA A 630 -5.11 -18.86 -2.74
CA ALA A 630 -5.51 -19.65 -1.58
C ALA A 630 -6.50 -18.89 -0.69
N ALA A 631 -6.22 -17.61 -0.42
CA ALA A 631 -7.09 -16.74 0.36
C ALA A 631 -8.45 -16.53 -0.31
N ILE A 632 -8.48 -16.35 -1.63
CA ILE A 632 -9.73 -16.27 -2.41
C ILE A 632 -10.58 -17.54 -2.25
N ARG A 633 -9.95 -18.73 -2.29
CA ARG A 633 -10.67 -19.99 -2.11
C ARG A 633 -11.25 -20.13 -0.70
N ARG A 634 -10.49 -19.77 0.34
CA ARG A 634 -10.99 -19.73 1.73
C ARG A 634 -12.15 -18.74 1.87
N ASN A 635 -11.98 -17.53 1.35
CA ASN A 635 -13.00 -16.49 1.38
C ASN A 635 -14.31 -16.94 0.72
N ILE A 636 -14.27 -17.52 -0.49
CA ILE A 636 -15.48 -18.03 -1.16
C ILE A 636 -16.11 -19.19 -0.36
N ALA A 637 -15.29 -20.10 0.19
CA ALA A 637 -15.80 -21.21 0.99
C ALA A 637 -16.45 -20.75 2.30
N GLU A 638 -15.88 -19.74 2.94
CA GLU A 638 -16.49 -19.08 4.11
C GLU A 638 -17.80 -18.38 3.72
N MET A 639 -17.83 -17.59 2.64
CA MET A 639 -19.05 -16.94 2.18
C MET A 639 -20.18 -17.94 1.96
N GLU A 640 -19.91 -19.05 1.26
CA GLU A 640 -20.92 -20.08 1.00
C GLU A 640 -21.39 -20.80 2.27
N ARG A 641 -20.49 -20.95 3.26
CA ARG A 641 -20.83 -21.52 4.57
C ARG A 641 -21.73 -20.58 5.36
N GLU A 642 -21.39 -19.30 5.45
CA GLU A 642 -22.17 -18.30 6.18
C GLU A 642 -23.50 -17.96 5.47
N ASN A 643 -23.58 -18.17 4.15
CA ASN A 643 -24.78 -17.95 3.35
C ASN A 643 -25.70 -19.19 3.25
N ASP A 644 -25.35 -20.30 3.89
CA ASP A 644 -26.03 -21.60 3.76
C ASP A 644 -26.18 -22.09 2.29
N GLY A 645 -25.23 -21.73 1.42
CA GLY A 645 -25.27 -22.09 0.01
C GLY A 645 -24.53 -21.10 -0.91
N PRO A 646 -24.63 -21.30 -2.23
CA PRO A 646 -24.01 -20.41 -3.21
C PRO A 646 -24.66 -19.03 -3.21
N ALA A 647 -23.90 -18.05 -3.70
CA ALA A 647 -24.35 -16.67 -3.86
C ALA A 647 -25.70 -16.53 -4.62
N VAL A 648 -26.60 -15.72 -4.08
CA VAL A 648 -27.86 -15.33 -4.71
C VAL A 648 -27.93 -13.84 -5.06
N GLU A 649 -27.19 -12.99 -4.36
CA GLU A 649 -26.99 -11.55 -4.56
C GLU A 649 -25.55 -11.29 -5.02
N TRP A 650 -25.29 -10.15 -5.70
CA TRP A 650 -23.96 -9.78 -6.22
C TRP A 650 -23.17 -10.94 -6.87
N ARG A 651 -23.91 -11.81 -7.58
CA ARG A 651 -23.35 -13.05 -8.13
C ARG A 651 -22.23 -12.75 -9.11
N ASP A 652 -22.38 -11.70 -9.90
CA ASP A 652 -21.36 -11.15 -10.77
C ASP A 652 -20.05 -10.87 -10.04
N ILE A 653 -20.10 -10.06 -8.98
CA ILE A 653 -18.91 -9.70 -8.19
C ILE A 653 -18.22 -10.95 -7.64
N LEU A 654 -19.00 -11.90 -7.10
CA LEU A 654 -18.45 -13.12 -6.50
C LEU A 654 -17.94 -14.12 -7.55
N TRP A 655 -18.55 -14.19 -8.74
CA TRP A 655 -18.01 -14.96 -9.87
C TRP A 655 -16.71 -14.36 -10.38
N GLU A 656 -16.66 -13.03 -10.52
CA GLU A 656 -15.46 -12.32 -10.94
C GLU A 656 -14.33 -12.48 -9.92
N PHE A 657 -14.63 -12.41 -8.63
CA PHE A 657 -13.67 -12.69 -7.57
C PHE A 657 -13.14 -14.12 -7.64
N GLN A 658 -14.04 -15.11 -7.73
CA GLN A 658 -13.66 -16.51 -7.83
C GLN A 658 -12.78 -16.77 -9.07
N SER A 659 -13.01 -16.05 -10.16
CA SER A 659 -12.24 -16.23 -11.40
C SER A 659 -10.76 -15.82 -11.29
N PHE A 660 -10.38 -15.05 -10.26
CA PHE A 660 -8.96 -14.78 -9.97
C PHE A 660 -8.20 -16.02 -9.49
N ALA A 661 -8.87 -16.98 -8.85
CA ALA A 661 -8.26 -18.20 -8.32
C ALA A 661 -8.64 -19.47 -9.08
N ASP A 662 -9.85 -19.51 -9.63
CA ASP A 662 -10.39 -20.63 -10.41
C ASP A 662 -11.37 -20.11 -11.49
N PRO A 663 -10.83 -19.69 -12.66
CA PRO A 663 -11.66 -19.23 -13.78
C PRO A 663 -12.67 -20.27 -14.27
N GLY A 664 -12.33 -21.56 -14.22
CA GLY A 664 -13.19 -22.64 -14.71
C GLY A 664 -14.40 -22.84 -13.81
N ALA A 665 -14.22 -22.83 -12.48
CA ALA A 665 -15.32 -22.92 -11.53
C ALA A 665 -16.24 -21.69 -11.60
N ALA A 666 -15.66 -20.48 -11.70
CA ALA A 666 -16.44 -19.25 -11.87
C ALA A 666 -17.27 -19.29 -13.15
N LYS A 667 -16.69 -19.73 -14.27
CA LYS A 667 -17.37 -19.91 -15.55
C LYS A 667 -18.53 -20.90 -15.46
N ALA A 668 -18.34 -22.03 -14.77
CA ALA A 668 -19.39 -23.03 -14.58
C ALA A 668 -20.58 -22.48 -13.77
N LYS A 669 -20.31 -21.72 -12.69
CA LYS A 669 -21.37 -21.05 -11.91
C LYS A 669 -22.11 -20.00 -12.73
N TRP A 670 -21.38 -19.19 -13.50
CA TRP A 670 -21.98 -18.22 -14.41
C TRP A 670 -22.84 -18.90 -15.48
N ASP A 671 -22.37 -19.97 -16.14
CA ASP A 671 -23.14 -20.71 -17.14
C ASP A 671 -24.46 -21.26 -16.57
N ALA A 672 -24.44 -21.72 -15.31
CA ALA A 672 -25.63 -22.22 -14.62
C ALA A 672 -26.58 -21.09 -14.17
N GLY A 673 -26.06 -19.89 -13.89
CA GLY A 673 -26.78 -18.83 -13.16
C GLY A 673 -27.06 -17.53 -13.93
N HIS A 674 -26.50 -17.33 -15.13
CA HIS A 674 -26.50 -16.01 -15.77
C HIS A 674 -27.86 -15.54 -16.30
N ALA A 675 -28.85 -16.42 -16.46
CA ALA A 675 -30.08 -16.12 -17.20
C ALA A 675 -30.99 -15.10 -16.49
N GLY A 676 -30.91 -15.00 -15.16
CA GLY A 676 -31.84 -14.20 -14.36
C GLY A 676 -31.21 -13.40 -13.23
N TYR A 677 -29.88 -13.24 -13.18
CA TYR A 677 -29.26 -12.40 -12.16
C TYR A 677 -29.40 -10.91 -12.50
N THR A 678 -29.49 -10.10 -11.45
CA THR A 678 -29.42 -8.65 -11.51
C THR A 678 -27.99 -8.25 -11.18
N PRO A 679 -27.29 -7.51 -12.07
CA PRO A 679 -25.96 -7.03 -11.75
C PRO A 679 -25.92 -6.13 -10.51
N GLU A 680 -24.81 -6.12 -9.79
CA GLU A 680 -24.49 -5.04 -8.85
C GLU A 680 -24.61 -3.69 -9.59
N GLN A 681 -25.03 -2.62 -8.91
CA GLN A 681 -25.40 -1.37 -9.58
C GLN A 681 -24.23 -0.70 -10.31
N GLY A 682 -23.00 -0.88 -9.81
CA GLY A 682 -21.76 -0.45 -10.45
C GLY A 682 -21.27 -1.38 -11.56
N GLU A 683 -21.98 -2.48 -11.83
CA GLU A 683 -21.54 -3.56 -12.71
C GLU A 683 -22.53 -3.78 -13.88
N SER A 684 -22.16 -4.62 -14.85
CA SER A 684 -23.01 -4.90 -16.01
C SER A 684 -22.85 -6.31 -16.55
N LYS A 685 -23.93 -6.85 -17.14
CA LYS A 685 -23.87 -8.14 -17.85
C LYS A 685 -22.80 -8.18 -18.94
N ALA A 686 -22.54 -7.04 -19.60
CA ALA A 686 -21.52 -6.94 -20.63
C ALA A 686 -20.12 -7.14 -20.06
N HIS A 687 -19.79 -6.46 -18.96
CA HIS A 687 -18.48 -6.58 -18.33
C HIS A 687 -18.32 -7.94 -17.64
N THR A 688 -19.28 -8.42 -16.85
CA THR A 688 -19.23 -9.78 -16.26
C THR A 688 -19.09 -10.88 -17.30
N TYR A 689 -19.84 -10.80 -18.41
CA TYR A 689 -19.71 -11.76 -19.51
C TYR A 689 -18.29 -11.74 -20.10
N HIS A 690 -17.79 -10.54 -20.42
CA HIS A 690 -16.45 -10.35 -20.97
C HIS A 690 -15.37 -10.86 -20.00
N TRP A 691 -15.48 -10.52 -18.72
CA TRP A 691 -14.53 -10.86 -17.67
C TRP A 691 -14.37 -12.38 -17.52
N ILE A 692 -15.48 -13.05 -17.20
CA ILE A 692 -15.52 -14.49 -16.93
C ILE A 692 -15.06 -15.31 -18.13
N ASN A 693 -15.51 -14.96 -19.34
CA ASN A 693 -15.12 -15.70 -20.55
C ASN A 693 -13.67 -15.42 -20.97
N THR A 694 -13.13 -14.24 -20.63
CA THR A 694 -11.74 -13.91 -20.90
C THR A 694 -10.81 -14.67 -19.96
N LEU A 695 -11.06 -14.65 -18.64
CA LEU A 695 -10.23 -15.40 -17.69
C LEU A 695 -10.39 -16.91 -17.83
N ASP A 696 -11.57 -17.43 -18.19
CA ASP A 696 -11.69 -18.84 -18.55
C ASP A 696 -10.77 -19.21 -19.72
N ALA A 697 -10.69 -18.36 -20.75
CA ALA A 697 -9.83 -18.61 -21.90
C ALA A 697 -8.33 -18.45 -21.61
N LEU A 698 -7.94 -17.42 -20.85
CA LEU A 698 -6.53 -17.04 -20.63
C LEU A 698 -5.92 -17.67 -19.37
N GLY A 699 -6.76 -18.06 -18.41
CA GLY A 699 -6.38 -18.49 -17.07
C GLY A 699 -6.40 -17.37 -16.03
N ALA A 700 -6.08 -17.74 -14.80
CA ALA A 700 -6.00 -16.82 -13.66
C ALA A 700 -4.81 -15.85 -13.84
N PRO A 701 -4.86 -14.63 -13.29
CA PRO A 701 -3.69 -13.74 -13.27
C PRO A 701 -2.49 -14.40 -12.59
N ASP A 702 -1.30 -14.11 -13.11
CA ASP A 702 -0.01 -14.58 -12.60
C ASP A 702 0.80 -13.38 -12.11
N ALA A 703 0.71 -13.10 -10.81
CA ALA A 703 1.42 -11.99 -10.16
C ALA A 703 2.93 -12.24 -10.02
N ALA A 704 3.43 -13.45 -10.34
CA ALA A 704 4.85 -13.75 -10.23
C ALA A 704 5.67 -13.07 -11.33
N VAL A 705 5.05 -12.67 -12.45
CA VAL A 705 5.70 -12.05 -13.59
C VAL A 705 5.16 -10.64 -13.83
N THR A 706 6.01 -9.64 -13.65
CA THR A 706 5.71 -8.23 -13.97
C THR A 706 6.31 -7.81 -15.31
N GLY A 707 5.69 -6.83 -15.98
CA GLY A 707 6.28 -6.12 -17.11
C GLY A 707 6.98 -4.82 -16.71
N ASP A 708 7.83 -4.30 -17.60
CA ASP A 708 8.56 -3.04 -17.41
C ASP A 708 7.68 -1.77 -17.50
N ILE A 709 6.38 -1.93 -17.80
CA ILE A 709 5.35 -0.89 -17.68
C ILE A 709 4.24 -1.35 -16.72
N PRO A 710 3.64 -0.43 -15.94
CA PRO A 710 2.61 -0.80 -14.97
C PRO A 710 1.30 -1.23 -15.64
N THR A 711 1.10 -0.85 -16.91
CA THR A 711 -0.06 -1.25 -17.71
C THR A 711 0.16 -2.59 -18.42
N SER A 712 0.62 -3.59 -17.68
CA SER A 712 0.88 -4.96 -18.16
C SER A 712 0.44 -6.00 -17.14
N ALA A 713 0.10 -7.19 -17.62
CA ALA A 713 -0.32 -8.33 -16.81
C ALA A 713 0.05 -9.66 -17.48
N VAL A 714 0.12 -10.72 -16.69
CA VAL A 714 0.31 -12.09 -17.16
C VAL A 714 -0.84 -12.96 -16.63
N PHE A 715 -1.26 -13.93 -17.43
CA PHE A 715 -2.30 -14.90 -17.09
C PHE A 715 -1.79 -16.31 -17.37
N THR A 716 -2.19 -17.29 -16.56
CA THR A 716 -1.71 -18.67 -16.65
C THR A 716 -2.87 -19.67 -16.72
N LYS A 717 -2.90 -20.47 -17.79
CA LYS A 717 -3.81 -21.61 -17.97
C LYS A 717 -3.00 -22.88 -18.23
N GLY A 718 -2.96 -23.78 -17.25
CA GLY A 718 -2.07 -24.94 -17.29
C GLY A 718 -0.61 -24.51 -17.44
N SER A 719 0.08 -24.98 -18.48
CA SER A 719 1.46 -24.59 -18.78
C SER A 719 1.57 -23.42 -19.77
N THR A 720 0.48 -22.72 -20.09
CA THR A 720 0.51 -21.60 -21.03
C THR A 720 0.42 -20.29 -20.27
N ARG A 721 1.40 -19.40 -20.50
CA ARG A 721 1.33 -18.00 -20.08
C ARG A 721 0.85 -17.13 -21.22
N THR A 722 -0.09 -16.25 -20.93
CA THR A 722 -0.51 -15.16 -21.81
C THR A 722 -0.04 -13.85 -21.22
N TYR A 723 0.78 -13.13 -21.98
CA TYR A 723 1.32 -11.82 -21.63
C TYR A 723 0.45 -10.76 -22.30
N ALA A 724 0.02 -9.77 -21.54
CA ALA A 724 -0.78 -8.65 -22.04
C ALA A 724 -0.13 -7.33 -21.63
N ALA A 725 -0.12 -6.37 -22.54
CA ALA A 725 0.33 -5.02 -22.22
C ALA A 725 -0.43 -3.99 -23.05
N HIS A 726 -0.79 -2.88 -22.41
CA HIS A 726 -1.40 -1.73 -23.06
C HIS A 726 -0.38 -0.59 -23.20
N ASN A 727 -0.23 -0.08 -24.42
CA ASN A 727 0.62 1.06 -24.72
C ASN A 727 -0.23 2.30 -25.00
N HIS A 728 -0.27 3.23 -24.04
CA HIS A 728 -0.92 4.53 -24.20
C HIS A 728 -0.14 5.49 -25.12
N GLY A 729 1.13 5.20 -25.38
CA GLY A 729 2.01 6.06 -26.18
C GLY A 729 1.60 6.15 -27.66
N ALA A 730 1.99 7.25 -28.30
CA ALA A 730 1.73 7.50 -29.72
C ALA A 730 2.66 6.73 -30.68
N THR A 731 3.64 6.00 -30.16
CA THR A 731 4.57 5.16 -30.92
C THR A 731 4.54 3.73 -30.39
N ALA A 732 4.81 2.76 -31.27
CA ALA A 732 4.96 1.38 -30.86
C ALA A 732 6.14 1.22 -29.90
N ARG A 733 6.05 0.29 -28.96
CA ARG A 733 7.10 0.00 -27.98
C ARG A 733 7.24 -1.49 -27.72
N THR A 734 8.42 -1.90 -27.26
CA THR A 734 8.62 -3.24 -26.70
C THR A 734 8.41 -3.17 -25.19
N VAL A 735 7.67 -4.14 -24.65
CA VAL A 735 7.49 -4.38 -23.21
C VAL A 735 8.27 -5.64 -22.87
N THR A 736 9.12 -5.55 -21.85
CA THR A 736 9.93 -6.67 -21.33
C THR A 736 9.33 -7.15 -20.01
N PHE A 737 9.10 -8.44 -19.91
CA PHE A 737 8.64 -9.10 -18.69
C PHE A 737 9.82 -9.64 -17.89
N SER A 738 9.63 -9.76 -16.58
CA SER A 738 10.64 -10.22 -15.62
C SER A 738 11.13 -11.65 -15.86
N ASP A 739 10.39 -12.46 -16.61
CA ASP A 739 10.82 -13.80 -17.06
C ASP A 739 11.55 -13.79 -18.42
N GLY A 740 11.86 -12.60 -18.94
CA GLY A 740 12.58 -12.40 -20.20
C GLY A 740 11.71 -12.38 -21.46
N LYS A 741 10.40 -12.64 -21.35
CA LYS A 741 9.50 -12.50 -22.50
C LYS A 741 9.46 -11.05 -22.95
N THR A 742 9.46 -10.83 -24.27
CA THR A 742 9.22 -9.52 -24.87
C THR A 742 7.92 -9.52 -25.68
N LEU A 743 7.26 -8.38 -25.69
CA LEU A 743 6.02 -8.14 -26.44
C LEU A 743 6.11 -6.80 -27.17
N SER A 744 5.97 -6.80 -28.49
CA SER A 744 5.83 -5.58 -29.28
C SER A 744 4.39 -5.08 -29.21
N VAL A 745 4.18 -3.90 -28.63
CA VAL A 745 2.86 -3.30 -28.43
C VAL A 745 2.71 -2.07 -29.33
N PRO A 746 1.79 -2.07 -30.31
CA PRO A 746 1.55 -0.92 -31.17
C PRO A 746 1.11 0.32 -30.38
N ALA A 747 1.23 1.50 -31.00
CA ALA A 747 0.76 2.75 -30.41
C ALA A 747 -0.74 2.67 -30.05
N ARG A 748 -1.12 3.21 -28.90
CA ARG A 748 -2.52 3.34 -28.43
C ARG A 748 -3.32 2.04 -28.52
N SER A 749 -2.72 0.93 -28.12
CA SER A 749 -3.33 -0.39 -28.26
C SER A 749 -2.91 -1.36 -27.16
N THR A 750 -3.71 -2.41 -26.99
CA THR A 750 -3.34 -3.59 -26.21
C THR A 750 -2.82 -4.67 -27.15
N ALA A 751 -1.71 -5.30 -26.81
CA ALA A 751 -1.23 -6.50 -27.47
C ALA A 751 -1.22 -7.66 -26.49
N THR A 752 -1.35 -8.87 -27.04
CA THR A 752 -1.13 -10.12 -26.30
C THR A 752 -0.11 -10.98 -27.02
N GLY A 753 0.56 -11.83 -26.25
CA GLY A 753 1.42 -12.89 -26.78
C GLY A 753 1.40 -14.08 -25.85
N THR A 754 1.63 -15.27 -26.38
CA THR A 754 1.74 -16.48 -25.57
C THR A 754 3.20 -16.89 -25.38
N GLY A 755 3.45 -17.63 -24.32
CA GLY A 755 4.68 -18.34 -24.05
C GLY A 755 4.38 -19.62 -23.27
N THR A 756 5.34 -20.51 -23.22
CA THR A 756 5.31 -21.64 -22.30
C THR A 756 5.58 -21.09 -20.90
N GLY A 757 4.59 -21.16 -20.02
CA GLY A 757 4.86 -21.12 -18.59
C GLY A 757 5.44 -22.49 -18.21
N SER A 758 6.53 -22.51 -17.44
CA SER A 758 6.67 -23.60 -16.48
C SER A 758 5.37 -23.61 -15.68
N GLY A 759 4.61 -24.72 -15.70
CA GLY A 759 3.27 -24.79 -15.12
C GLY A 759 3.22 -24.21 -13.70
N ASP A 760 2.03 -23.71 -13.33
CA ASP A 760 1.68 -23.11 -12.03
C ASP A 760 2.59 -23.62 -10.89
N PRO A 761 3.41 -22.76 -10.26
CA PRO A 761 3.87 -23.08 -8.94
C PRO A 761 2.64 -22.91 -8.03
N ASP A 762 2.14 -24.02 -7.50
CA ASP A 762 1.76 -24.00 -6.08
C ASP A 762 2.89 -23.26 -5.33
N PRO A 763 2.66 -22.46 -4.28
CA PRO A 763 3.74 -21.92 -3.47
C PRO A 763 4.32 -23.11 -2.68
N ASP A 764 4.97 -24.02 -3.38
CA ASP A 764 5.80 -25.02 -2.77
C ASP A 764 7.09 -24.33 -2.36
N PRO A 765 7.59 -24.72 -1.18
CA PRO A 765 8.43 -23.91 -0.35
C PRO A 765 9.70 -23.57 -1.09
N GLU A 766 10.35 -22.49 -0.65
CA GLU A 766 11.79 -22.32 -0.81
C GLU A 766 12.46 -23.71 -0.84
N PRO A 767 13.13 -24.12 -1.93
CA PRO A 767 13.53 -25.50 -2.12
C PRO A 767 14.29 -25.94 -0.89
N GLU A 768 13.84 -27.02 -0.24
CA GLU A 768 14.52 -27.53 0.95
C GLU A 768 16.02 -27.58 0.67
N PRO A 769 16.86 -27.12 1.62
CA PRO A 769 18.28 -27.01 1.41
C PRO A 769 18.80 -28.35 0.86
N PRO A 770 19.56 -28.33 -0.25
CA PRO A 770 19.97 -29.54 -0.94
C PRO A 770 20.68 -30.48 0.03
N THR A 771 20.08 -31.62 0.33
CA THR A 771 20.72 -32.66 1.14
C THR A 771 21.63 -33.48 0.23
N GLY A 772 22.95 -33.29 0.37
CA GLY A 772 23.97 -34.03 -0.36
C GLY A 772 24.90 -33.16 -1.20
N ASN A 773 25.96 -33.79 -1.71
CA ASN A 773 27.07 -33.09 -2.35
C ASN A 773 27.11 -33.26 -3.88
N THR A 774 26.16 -33.99 -4.46
CA THR A 774 26.09 -34.29 -5.90
C THR A 774 24.88 -33.59 -6.52
N PHE A 775 25.15 -32.66 -7.42
CA PHE A 775 24.16 -31.80 -8.08
C PHE A 775 24.01 -32.19 -9.54
N GLN A 776 22.77 -32.43 -9.99
CA GLN A 776 22.41 -32.53 -11.40
C GLN A 776 22.20 -31.12 -11.99
N LEU A 777 22.58 -30.95 -13.25
CA LEU A 777 22.32 -29.71 -14.00
C LEU A 777 20.87 -29.71 -14.50
N ARG A 778 20.12 -28.63 -14.28
CA ARG A 778 18.78 -28.42 -14.86
C ARG A 778 18.84 -27.35 -15.93
N SER A 779 18.15 -27.60 -17.05
CA SER A 779 17.92 -26.56 -18.06
C SER A 779 17.27 -25.35 -17.40
N GLY A 780 17.74 -24.15 -17.74
CA GLY A 780 17.40 -22.91 -17.03
C GLY A 780 18.43 -22.48 -15.96
N GLY A 781 19.53 -23.22 -15.79
CA GLY A 781 20.69 -22.75 -15.04
C GLY A 781 20.65 -23.04 -13.53
N ALA A 782 20.01 -24.14 -13.11
CA ALA A 782 20.00 -24.57 -11.72
C ALA A 782 20.85 -25.83 -11.48
N LEU A 783 21.49 -25.88 -10.31
CA LEU A 783 22.09 -27.09 -9.73
C LEU A 783 21.14 -27.65 -8.66
N THR A 784 20.88 -28.95 -8.65
CA THR A 784 19.97 -29.56 -7.65
C THR A 784 20.38 -30.97 -7.28
N THR A 785 20.20 -31.35 -6.01
CA THR A 785 20.36 -32.74 -5.53
C THR A 785 19.14 -33.61 -5.83
N ALA A 786 18.02 -33.02 -6.24
CA ALA A 786 16.80 -33.74 -6.58
C ALA A 786 17.05 -34.69 -7.77
N THR A 787 16.69 -35.96 -7.61
CA THR A 787 16.77 -36.98 -8.66
C THR A 787 15.51 -36.97 -9.53
N GLY A 788 15.62 -37.38 -10.81
CA GLY A 788 14.45 -37.74 -11.63
C GLY A 788 13.87 -36.68 -12.56
N GLY A 789 14.61 -35.63 -12.92
CA GLY A 789 14.09 -34.67 -13.92
C GLY A 789 14.23 -35.11 -15.38
N THR A 790 13.70 -34.30 -16.27
CA THR A 790 13.59 -34.58 -17.71
C THR A 790 14.93 -34.40 -18.41
N ALA A 791 15.40 -35.44 -19.10
CA ALA A 791 16.61 -35.37 -19.92
C ALA A 791 16.47 -34.30 -21.01
N GLY A 792 17.45 -33.40 -21.10
CA GLY A 792 17.50 -32.29 -22.04
C GLY A 792 18.92 -31.92 -22.42
N SER A 793 19.07 -30.78 -23.08
CA SER A 793 20.39 -30.22 -23.37
C SER A 793 20.33 -28.71 -23.54
N ASP A 794 21.32 -28.02 -23.00
CA ASP A 794 21.51 -26.58 -23.21
C ASP A 794 22.58 -26.36 -24.29
N THR A 795 22.48 -25.26 -25.04
CA THR A 795 23.43 -24.93 -26.12
C THR A 795 24.58 -24.11 -25.56
N ILE A 796 25.80 -24.64 -25.63
CA ILE A 796 27.04 -23.91 -25.37
C ILE A 796 27.33 -23.01 -26.58
N ALA A 797 27.43 -21.71 -26.35
CA ALA A 797 27.73 -20.72 -27.38
C ALA A 797 29.10 -20.94 -28.03
N SER A 798 29.26 -20.45 -29.27
CA SER A 798 30.52 -20.48 -30.01
C SER A 798 31.56 -19.57 -29.38
N ALA A 799 32.84 -19.96 -29.44
CA ALA A 799 33.97 -19.08 -29.08
C ALA A 799 34.26 -18.01 -30.17
N GLY A 800 33.47 -17.96 -31.24
CA GLY A 800 33.59 -16.97 -32.32
C GLY A 800 34.90 -17.08 -33.11
N GLY A 801 35.59 -18.22 -33.06
CA GLY A 801 36.92 -18.41 -33.65
C GLY A 801 38.06 -17.78 -32.85
N ALA A 802 37.79 -17.20 -31.68
CA ALA A 802 38.79 -16.68 -30.77
C ALA A 802 39.20 -17.72 -29.70
N ASN A 803 40.29 -17.43 -28.99
CA ASN A 803 40.76 -18.23 -27.87
C ASN A 803 40.35 -17.58 -26.54
N HIS A 804 39.49 -18.28 -25.79
CA HIS A 804 38.97 -17.93 -24.47
C HIS A 804 39.41 -18.95 -23.40
N ASP A 805 40.52 -19.65 -23.60
CA ASP A 805 41.07 -20.59 -22.63
C ASP A 805 41.42 -19.91 -21.30
N GLY A 806 40.71 -20.29 -20.25
CA GLY A 806 40.86 -19.80 -18.88
C GLY A 806 39.90 -18.68 -18.48
N THR A 807 39.19 -18.07 -19.44
CA THR A 807 38.30 -16.92 -19.20
C THR A 807 36.92 -17.22 -19.78
N PRO A 808 35.86 -17.32 -18.94
CA PRO A 808 34.51 -17.57 -19.44
C PRO A 808 34.07 -16.55 -20.50
N TYR A 809 33.55 -17.05 -21.61
CA TYR A 809 32.99 -16.25 -22.70
C TYR A 809 31.62 -16.81 -23.07
N GLN A 810 30.57 -16.01 -22.82
CA GLN A 810 29.17 -16.45 -22.97
C GLN A 810 28.89 -17.82 -22.31
N PRO A 811 29.29 -18.03 -21.04
CA PRO A 811 29.12 -19.34 -20.41
C PRO A 811 27.64 -19.65 -20.18
N LEU A 812 27.30 -20.93 -20.29
CA LEU A 812 26.15 -21.48 -19.57
C LEU A 812 26.47 -21.41 -18.07
N VAL A 813 25.52 -20.96 -17.27
CA VAL A 813 25.70 -20.79 -15.82
C VAL A 813 24.67 -21.65 -15.10
N TYR A 814 25.13 -22.50 -14.19
CA TYR A 814 24.28 -23.30 -13.29
C TYR A 814 24.59 -22.94 -11.85
N GLU A 815 23.58 -22.55 -11.06
CA GLU A 815 23.76 -22.11 -9.68
C GLU A 815 22.87 -22.85 -8.68
N VAL A 816 23.33 -22.88 -7.44
CA VAL A 816 22.56 -23.24 -6.25
C VAL A 816 23.00 -22.36 -5.08
N ARG A 817 22.04 -21.91 -4.26
CA ARG A 817 22.24 -20.96 -3.16
C ARG A 817 21.75 -21.55 -1.85
N GLY A 818 22.13 -20.93 -0.73
CA GLY A 818 21.69 -21.37 0.60
C GLY A 818 22.33 -22.69 1.03
N ILE A 819 23.49 -23.05 0.47
CA ILE A 819 24.17 -24.30 0.81
C ILE A 819 24.90 -24.12 2.14
N ASN A 820 24.68 -25.07 3.04
CA ASN A 820 25.51 -25.27 4.22
C ASN A 820 26.31 -26.56 4.03
N GLY A 821 27.59 -26.57 4.38
CA GLY A 821 28.40 -27.77 4.27
C GLY A 821 29.81 -27.57 4.82
N THR A 822 30.30 -28.56 5.56
CA THR A 822 31.68 -28.54 6.07
C THR A 822 32.61 -29.11 5.02
N LEU A 823 33.72 -28.44 4.76
CA LEU A 823 34.72 -28.91 3.81
C LEU A 823 35.26 -30.25 4.29
N THR A 824 35.08 -31.28 3.47
CA THR A 824 35.61 -32.61 3.78
C THR A 824 37.12 -32.61 3.56
N PRO A 825 37.96 -32.89 4.58
CA PRO A 825 39.41 -32.84 4.43
C PRO A 825 39.92 -33.76 3.31
N GLY A 826 40.64 -33.19 2.34
CA GLY A 826 41.20 -33.93 1.21
C GLY A 826 40.21 -34.24 0.08
N ALA A 827 38.93 -33.88 0.21
CA ALA A 827 37.98 -33.96 -0.90
C ALA A 827 38.28 -32.87 -1.96
N GLN A 828 37.97 -33.18 -3.21
CA GLN A 828 38.14 -32.27 -4.34
C GLN A 828 36.83 -32.13 -5.09
N THR A 829 36.63 -30.96 -5.70
CA THR A 829 35.56 -30.76 -6.69
C THR A 829 35.70 -31.80 -7.80
N ALA A 830 34.61 -32.47 -8.12
CA ALA A 830 34.52 -33.39 -9.23
C ALA A 830 33.34 -33.03 -10.11
N PHE A 831 33.41 -33.33 -11.40
CA PHE A 831 32.27 -33.13 -12.28
C PHE A 831 32.32 -34.14 -13.42
N ARG A 832 31.15 -34.43 -13.96
CA ARG A 832 30.98 -35.14 -15.21
C ARG A 832 30.01 -34.33 -16.05
N LEU A 833 30.42 -33.92 -17.24
CA LEU A 833 29.62 -33.11 -18.14
C LEU A 833 29.56 -33.80 -19.49
N GLN A 834 28.36 -34.20 -19.91
CA GLN A 834 28.16 -34.79 -21.23
C GLN A 834 28.04 -33.66 -22.25
N VAL A 835 29.03 -33.52 -23.12
CA VAL A 835 29.10 -32.48 -24.16
C VAL A 835 29.01 -33.10 -25.55
N ASP A 836 28.38 -32.43 -26.50
CA ASP A 836 28.21 -32.92 -27.88
C ASP A 836 28.53 -31.78 -28.86
N ALA A 837 29.59 -31.94 -29.66
CA ALA A 837 29.99 -30.99 -30.70
C ALA A 837 29.22 -31.16 -32.02
N GLY A 838 28.36 -32.17 -32.12
CA GLY A 838 27.72 -32.57 -33.35
C GLY A 838 28.77 -32.93 -34.39
N SER A 839 28.65 -32.38 -35.59
CA SER A 839 29.65 -32.56 -36.67
C SER A 839 30.69 -31.43 -36.71
N THR A 840 30.80 -30.60 -35.68
CA THR A 840 31.61 -29.38 -35.70
C THR A 840 33.06 -29.67 -35.33
N VAL A 841 34.00 -29.34 -36.22
CA VAL A 841 35.44 -29.58 -36.02
C VAL A 841 36.08 -28.48 -35.18
N GLY A 842 36.97 -28.88 -34.26
CA GLY A 842 37.86 -27.97 -33.55
C GLY A 842 37.21 -27.19 -32.40
N LEU A 843 36.21 -27.78 -31.74
CA LEU A 843 35.61 -27.22 -30.53
C LEU A 843 36.36 -27.71 -29.27
N GLY A 844 36.42 -26.84 -28.26
CA GLY A 844 36.91 -27.23 -26.93
C GLY A 844 36.11 -26.56 -25.82
N GLN A 845 35.47 -27.34 -24.97
CA GLN A 845 34.60 -26.88 -23.88
C GLN A 845 35.38 -26.81 -22.58
N GLN A 846 35.15 -25.76 -21.81
CA GLN A 846 35.85 -25.51 -20.55
C GLN A 846 34.83 -25.24 -19.45
N ALA A 847 35.23 -25.58 -18.22
CA ALA A 847 34.38 -25.49 -17.05
C ALA A 847 35.09 -24.73 -15.93
N ARG A 848 34.31 -23.95 -15.17
CA ARG A 848 34.75 -23.23 -13.98
C ARG A 848 33.73 -23.42 -12.88
N ILE A 849 34.20 -23.77 -11.69
CA ILE A 849 33.36 -23.92 -10.51
C ILE A 849 33.75 -22.83 -9.51
N SER A 850 32.77 -22.07 -9.03
CA SER A 850 32.97 -20.95 -8.11
C SER A 850 32.17 -21.16 -6.82
N TYR A 851 32.77 -20.80 -5.70
CA TYR A 851 32.22 -20.94 -4.35
C TYR A 851 32.23 -19.58 -3.66
N ASP A 852 31.05 -19.16 -3.23
CA ASP A 852 30.80 -18.08 -2.27
C ASP A 852 30.46 -18.78 -0.96
N PHE A 853 31.32 -18.64 0.04
CA PHE A 853 31.19 -19.39 1.28
C PHE A 853 30.12 -18.84 2.21
N THR A 854 29.73 -17.57 2.06
CA THR A 854 28.88 -16.83 3.01
C THR A 854 27.53 -16.44 2.44
N GLY A 855 27.32 -16.58 1.14
CA GLY A 855 26.10 -16.19 0.44
C GLY A 855 26.01 -14.68 0.20
N ASP A 856 27.12 -13.94 0.32
CA ASP A 856 27.15 -12.48 0.18
C ASP A 856 27.19 -12.00 -1.27
N GLY A 857 27.30 -12.93 -2.23
CA GLY A 857 27.34 -12.67 -3.67
C GLY A 857 28.73 -12.50 -4.25
N ALA A 858 29.80 -12.61 -3.45
CA ALA A 858 31.19 -12.63 -3.93
C ALA A 858 31.77 -14.06 -3.91
N PHE A 859 32.41 -14.47 -5.00
CA PHE A 859 33.06 -15.79 -5.04
C PHE A 859 34.44 -15.77 -4.37
N ASP A 860 34.52 -16.38 -3.20
CA ASP A 860 35.75 -16.56 -2.42
C ASP A 860 36.76 -17.50 -3.08
N ARG A 861 36.27 -18.55 -3.76
CA ARG A 861 37.10 -19.54 -4.45
C ARG A 861 36.59 -19.79 -5.85
N THR A 862 37.51 -19.88 -6.80
CA THR A 862 37.19 -20.24 -8.19
C THR A 862 38.17 -21.29 -8.68
N GLU A 863 37.68 -22.29 -9.40
CA GLU A 863 38.43 -23.41 -9.94
C GLU A 863 38.15 -23.53 -11.45
N THR A 864 39.10 -23.13 -12.28
CA THR A 864 39.02 -23.28 -13.74
C THR A 864 39.79 -24.52 -14.19
N TYR A 865 39.14 -25.39 -14.96
CA TYR A 865 39.71 -26.66 -15.44
C TYR A 865 40.24 -26.54 -16.88
N HIS A 866 41.18 -27.39 -17.29
CA HIS A 866 41.64 -27.41 -18.68
C HIS A 866 40.52 -27.83 -19.63
N TYR A 867 40.41 -27.16 -20.78
CA TYR A 867 39.37 -27.48 -21.75
C TYR A 867 39.48 -28.93 -22.26
N PHE A 868 38.33 -29.48 -22.62
CA PHE A 868 38.16 -30.78 -23.25
C PHE A 868 37.91 -30.56 -24.74
N ALA A 869 38.78 -31.13 -25.58
CA ALA A 869 38.59 -31.11 -27.02
C ALA A 869 37.56 -32.18 -27.39
N THR A 870 36.41 -31.75 -27.93
CA THR A 870 35.36 -32.65 -28.42
C THR A 870 35.62 -33.09 -29.84
N ASP A 871 35.35 -34.36 -30.12
CA ASP A 871 35.39 -34.93 -31.45
C ASP A 871 34.18 -34.47 -32.30
N PRO A 872 34.33 -34.28 -33.62
CA PRO A 872 33.24 -33.87 -34.51
C PRO A 872 32.31 -35.04 -34.86
N VAL A 873 31.83 -35.77 -33.85
CA VAL A 873 30.89 -36.88 -33.97
C VAL A 873 29.63 -36.59 -33.19
N THR A 874 28.46 -36.92 -33.77
CA THR A 874 27.19 -36.76 -33.05
C THR A 874 27.10 -37.76 -31.92
N GLY A 875 26.89 -37.25 -30.70
CA GLY A 875 26.80 -38.07 -29.51
C GLY A 875 27.45 -37.39 -28.31
N TRP A 876 27.09 -37.86 -27.12
CA TRP A 876 27.63 -37.33 -25.88
C TRP A 876 29.04 -37.85 -25.61
N GLU A 877 29.97 -36.91 -25.40
CA GLU A 877 31.32 -37.15 -24.91
C GLU A 877 31.44 -36.66 -23.47
N GLU A 878 32.26 -37.35 -22.69
CA GLU A 878 32.37 -37.10 -21.26
C GLU A 878 33.55 -36.17 -20.93
N TYR A 879 33.23 -34.94 -20.52
CA TYR A 879 34.19 -34.01 -19.95
C TYR A 879 34.18 -34.10 -18.41
N THR A 880 35.32 -34.43 -17.82
CA THR A 880 35.49 -34.54 -16.36
C THR A 880 36.64 -33.70 -15.83
N GLN A 881 36.71 -33.58 -14.50
CA GLN A 881 37.82 -32.93 -13.79
C GLN A 881 39.19 -33.58 -14.06
N ALA A 882 39.24 -34.80 -14.62
CA ALA A 882 40.48 -35.50 -14.97
C ALA A 882 41.33 -34.76 -16.02
N ARG A 883 40.77 -33.76 -16.71
CA ARG A 883 41.52 -32.82 -17.56
C ARG A 883 42.51 -31.95 -16.78
N GLY A 884 42.36 -31.89 -15.46
CA GLY A 884 43.24 -31.18 -14.56
C GLY A 884 42.80 -29.74 -14.32
N LEU A 885 43.10 -29.24 -13.12
CA LEU A 885 42.86 -27.87 -12.71
C LEU A 885 43.87 -26.94 -13.39
N LYS A 886 43.39 -26.00 -14.20
CA LYS A 886 44.22 -25.01 -14.89
C LYS A 886 44.62 -23.86 -13.96
N ALA A 887 43.67 -23.34 -13.20
CA ALA A 887 43.89 -22.22 -12.29
C ALA A 887 42.87 -22.23 -11.14
N PRO A 888 43.32 -22.31 -9.87
CA PRO A 888 42.52 -21.92 -8.71
C PRO A 888 42.80 -20.48 -8.26
N THR A 889 41.77 -19.83 -7.71
CA THR A 889 41.90 -18.65 -6.85
C THR A 889 41.22 -18.91 -5.52
N GLY A 890 41.70 -18.25 -4.45
CA GLY A 890 41.11 -18.39 -3.12
C GLY A 890 41.46 -19.69 -2.39
N THR A 891 41.15 -19.70 -1.09
CA THR A 891 41.37 -20.88 -0.22
C THR A 891 40.03 -21.55 0.05
N PRO A 892 39.92 -22.90 0.07
CA PRO A 892 38.68 -23.56 0.45
C PRO A 892 38.23 -23.17 1.87
N GLY A 893 36.93 -23.04 2.09
CA GLY A 893 36.31 -22.77 3.39
C GLY A 893 34.93 -23.40 3.47
N ASP A 894 34.37 -23.50 4.68
CA ASP A 894 33.04 -24.08 4.88
C ASP A 894 31.95 -23.22 4.21
N LEU A 895 30.91 -23.87 3.69
CA LEU A 895 29.72 -23.19 3.17
C LEU A 895 28.74 -22.92 4.33
N ASN A 896 28.34 -21.66 4.48
CA ASN A 896 27.32 -21.22 5.43
C ASN A 896 26.35 -20.27 4.71
N GLY A 897 25.22 -20.80 4.24
CA GLY A 897 24.30 -20.09 3.35
C GLY A 897 24.90 -19.78 1.97
N GLY A 898 25.99 -20.46 1.60
CA GLY A 898 26.83 -20.16 0.45
C GLY A 898 26.21 -20.45 -0.92
N THR A 899 26.86 -19.95 -1.96
CA THR A 899 26.50 -20.17 -3.37
C THR A 899 27.56 -21.01 -4.08
N VAL A 900 27.12 -22.02 -4.83
CA VAL A 900 27.97 -22.77 -5.76
C VAL A 900 27.51 -22.51 -7.19
N ARG A 901 28.46 -22.13 -8.06
CA ARG A 901 28.23 -21.85 -9.49
C ARG A 901 29.10 -22.75 -10.36
N LEU A 902 28.51 -23.39 -11.35
CA LEU A 902 29.20 -24.03 -12.47
C LEU A 902 29.02 -23.19 -13.74
N GLU A 903 30.11 -22.82 -14.39
CA GLU A 903 30.12 -22.16 -15.69
C GLU A 903 30.72 -23.10 -16.75
N VAL A 904 30.08 -23.21 -17.91
CA VAL A 904 30.56 -24.02 -19.05
C VAL A 904 30.54 -23.20 -20.33
N TRP A 905 31.66 -23.09 -21.03
CA TRP A 905 31.78 -22.30 -22.27
C TRP A 905 32.66 -22.99 -23.31
N SER A 906 32.60 -22.53 -24.56
CA SER A 906 33.58 -22.90 -25.58
C SER A 906 34.84 -22.06 -25.39
N ALA A 907 35.95 -22.69 -24.99
CA ALA A 907 37.26 -22.04 -24.91
C ALA A 907 37.87 -21.77 -26.29
N ILE A 908 37.61 -22.63 -27.27
CA ILE A 908 38.06 -22.50 -28.66
C ILE A 908 36.99 -23.04 -29.62
N GLY A 909 37.07 -22.62 -30.88
CA GLY A 909 36.20 -23.07 -31.96
C GLY A 909 35.25 -21.99 -32.49
N ASN A 910 34.56 -22.27 -33.59
CA ASN A 910 33.67 -21.29 -34.24
C ASN A 910 32.23 -21.80 -34.47
N GLY A 911 31.82 -22.84 -33.74
CA GLY A 911 30.46 -23.36 -33.76
C GLY A 911 29.95 -23.65 -32.35
N THR A 912 28.65 -23.93 -32.24
CA THR A 912 28.01 -24.27 -30.96
C THR A 912 28.22 -25.73 -30.62
N SER A 913 28.12 -26.05 -29.33
CA SER A 913 28.05 -27.43 -28.82
C SER A 913 26.87 -27.55 -27.86
N LYS A 914 26.55 -28.75 -27.40
CA LYS A 914 25.48 -28.99 -26.41
C LYS A 914 26.05 -29.52 -25.11
N LEU A 915 25.37 -29.22 -24.01
CA LEU A 915 25.61 -29.79 -22.68
C LEU A 915 24.35 -30.54 -22.24
N GLN A 916 24.46 -31.83 -21.94
CA GLN A 916 23.31 -32.61 -21.48
C GLN A 916 22.88 -32.14 -20.09
N THR A 917 21.58 -31.94 -19.90
CA THR A 917 20.97 -31.57 -18.62
C THR A 917 19.88 -32.55 -18.23
N GLY A 918 19.48 -32.49 -16.97
CA GLY A 918 18.36 -33.24 -16.43
C GLY A 918 18.61 -34.74 -16.26
N THR A 919 19.87 -35.20 -16.32
CA THR A 919 20.24 -36.61 -16.15
C THR A 919 21.30 -36.75 -15.05
N ASP A 920 21.46 -37.96 -14.53
CA ASP A 920 22.55 -38.33 -13.62
C ASP A 920 23.92 -38.44 -14.33
N LYS A 921 23.96 -38.29 -15.66
CA LYS A 921 25.19 -38.33 -16.45
C LYS A 921 25.93 -36.99 -16.49
N SER A 922 25.24 -35.87 -16.27
CA SER A 922 25.85 -34.55 -16.10
C SER A 922 25.66 -34.05 -14.67
N VAL A 923 26.73 -34.08 -13.88
CA VAL A 923 26.70 -33.75 -12.45
C VAL A 923 27.92 -32.93 -12.02
N LEU A 924 27.72 -32.10 -10.99
CA LEU A 924 28.75 -31.46 -10.19
C LEU A 924 28.77 -32.11 -8.80
N VAL A 925 29.92 -32.54 -8.33
CA VAL A 925 30.14 -33.03 -6.96
C VAL A 925 31.03 -32.04 -6.22
N ILE A 926 30.52 -31.46 -5.14
CA ILE A 926 31.25 -30.48 -4.34
C ILE A 926 31.96 -31.16 -3.16
N PRO A 927 33.12 -30.65 -2.70
CA PRO A 927 33.92 -31.27 -1.63
C PRO A 927 33.40 -31.02 -0.20
N TYR A 928 32.08 -30.96 -0.01
CA TYR A 928 31.44 -30.65 1.27
C TYR A 928 30.52 -31.78 1.71
N SER A 929 30.36 -31.96 3.02
CA SER A 929 29.48 -32.95 3.65
C SER A 929 28.40 -32.33 4.49
#